data_AF-A0A419E0V8-F1
#
_entry.id   AF-A0A419E0V8-F1
#
_cell.length_a   1.000
_cell.length_b   1.000
_cell.length_c   1.000
_cell.angle_alpha   90.00
_cell.angle_beta   90.00
_cell.angle_gamma   90.00
#
_symmetry.space_group_name_H-M   'P 1'
#
loop_
_entity.id
_entity.type
_entity.pdbx_description
1 polymer ?
#
loop_
_entity_poly.entity_id
_entity_poly.type
_entity_poly.pdbx_seq_one_letter_code
_entity_poly.pdbx_strand_id
1 'polypeptide(L)'
;PAYEKMVEELGEYFRESGIGIRESGESLLDMLRAPAQASPYSLEGQLEFIIKKWGGILGEEFVQKLLRGMDFVREDAIRHRGPVEFKPTAEVPTYFGYPEYERYSLDKEWMPRLVLIAKNAYVWLDQLSKKYQRDISTLDQVPDEELDTLAKRGFTGLWLIGLWERSRASQKMKQRMGQQDAVASAYSLRSYDIADDLGGWGALENLRWRAWQRGIRLSADMVPNHMGIDSNWVIEHPDWFLSVDQPPYPSYTFNSEDLSEDSRAGIILEDHYYDHSDASVVFKRFDRNTGDVRYIYHGNDGTSFPWNDTAQLNYLKAEVREAVIQTILHVARNFPIIRFDAAMTLAKKHIQRLWFPEPGAGGAIPSRAERGISRSEFEAAMPEEFWREVVDRVAAEVPDTLLLAEAFWLMEGYFVRTLGMHRVYNSAFMHMLRDEDNAKYRMAIKNTLEFDARILQRYVNFMNNPDEKTAVEQFGNGDKYFGVCVLLSTLPGLPMFGHGQVEGFHEKYGMEYRRAKWDETADEGFVRYHERIISPLLHRRRVFAGVDNFMLYDLFTPEGGVDENVFAYSNRFENERGLVIYHNRFADTRGWIRMSAAYLENGQLTQKSLADGLGLPSDGYVIFRDGITYLEYIRSCRKVREQGMYVELGAYKCHTFLDFRFVDGSEWRMVNEALNGTGVVSVQGKWDEMFGVKEEVKSEVAEEESVKRKTKKAATKKAAAKKTVVKKPTTKKVAVKKSAEKKSATKKKAVKKIGK
;
A
#
# COMPACT_ATOMS: atom_id res chain seq x y z
N PRO A 1 62.25 -10.18 -24.20
CA PRO A 1 63.36 -11.14 -24.33
C PRO A 1 63.74 -11.85 -23.02
N ALA A 2 64.25 -11.16 -21.99
CA ALA A 2 64.67 -11.82 -20.74
C ALA A 2 63.50 -12.39 -19.91
N TYR A 3 62.38 -11.67 -19.85
CA TYR A 3 61.17 -12.13 -19.16
C TYR A 3 60.51 -13.33 -19.85
N GLU A 4 60.41 -13.32 -21.19
CA GLU A 4 59.85 -14.44 -21.96
C GLU A 4 60.69 -15.70 -21.80
N LYS A 5 62.02 -15.57 -21.86
CA LYS A 5 62.95 -16.67 -21.63
C LYS A 5 62.83 -17.25 -20.21
N MET A 6 62.68 -16.40 -19.20
CA MET A 6 62.44 -16.83 -17.82
C MET A 6 61.11 -17.60 -17.68
N VAL A 7 60.05 -17.16 -18.36
CA VAL A 7 58.75 -17.84 -18.35
C VAL A 7 58.81 -19.20 -19.06
N GLU A 8 59.56 -19.30 -20.16
CA GLU A 8 59.81 -20.56 -20.87
C GLU A 8 60.58 -21.56 -20.00
N GLU A 9 61.68 -21.12 -19.37
CA GLU A 9 62.49 -21.92 -18.45
C GLU A 9 61.69 -22.40 -17.23
N LEU A 10 60.82 -21.54 -16.66
CA LEU A 10 59.89 -21.93 -15.60
C LEU A 10 58.87 -22.96 -16.07
N GLY A 11 58.37 -22.84 -17.30
CA GLY A 11 57.42 -23.79 -17.89
C GLY A 11 58.03 -25.17 -18.16
N GLU A 12 59.31 -25.23 -18.53
CA GLU A 12 60.05 -26.50 -18.62
C GLU A 12 60.29 -27.11 -17.25
N TYR A 13 60.74 -26.31 -16.27
CA TYR A 13 60.94 -26.76 -14.89
C TYR A 13 59.69 -27.42 -14.28
N PHE A 14 58.52 -26.78 -14.39
CA PHE A 14 57.30 -27.35 -13.80
C PHE A 14 56.82 -28.61 -14.52
N ARG A 15 57.06 -28.74 -15.83
CA ARG A 15 56.77 -29.97 -16.59
C ARG A 15 57.68 -31.13 -16.14
N GLU A 16 58.96 -30.86 -15.89
CA GLU A 16 59.93 -31.86 -15.43
C GLU A 16 59.77 -32.22 -13.94
N SER A 17 59.33 -31.27 -13.11
CA SER A 17 59.17 -31.45 -11.66
C SER A 17 58.12 -32.49 -11.26
N GLY A 18 57.19 -32.83 -12.16
CA GLY A 18 56.08 -33.76 -11.88
C GLY A 18 55.05 -33.25 -10.87
N ILE A 19 55.08 -31.94 -10.54
CA ILE A 19 54.13 -31.26 -9.66
C ILE A 19 52.92 -30.83 -10.53
N GLY A 20 51.81 -31.57 -10.42
CA GLY A 20 50.59 -31.40 -11.21
C GLY A 20 49.64 -32.60 -11.07
N ILE A 21 48.48 -32.59 -11.75
CA ILE A 21 47.55 -33.74 -11.75
C ILE A 21 48.05 -34.76 -12.77
N ARG A 22 48.80 -35.78 -12.29
CA ARG A 22 49.47 -36.81 -13.11
C ARG A 22 48.55 -37.53 -14.11
N GLU A 23 47.26 -37.65 -13.81
CA GLU A 23 46.27 -38.30 -14.68
C GLU A 23 45.87 -37.47 -15.91
N SER A 24 46.12 -36.15 -15.90
CA SER A 24 45.72 -35.21 -16.97
C SER A 24 46.87 -34.72 -17.86
N GLY A 25 48.13 -34.96 -17.45
CA GLY A 25 49.32 -34.46 -18.16
C GLY A 25 49.56 -32.95 -18.06
N GLU A 26 48.76 -32.21 -17.27
CA GLU A 26 48.90 -30.76 -17.07
C GLU A 26 50.00 -30.44 -16.02
N SER A 27 50.89 -29.50 -16.33
CA SER A 27 51.85 -28.97 -15.35
C SER A 27 51.18 -27.99 -14.38
N LEU A 28 51.78 -27.74 -13.21
CA LEU A 28 51.29 -26.71 -12.28
C LEU A 28 51.11 -25.34 -12.95
N LEU A 29 52.01 -24.96 -13.85
CA LEU A 29 51.93 -23.69 -14.58
C LEU A 29 50.72 -23.65 -15.53
N ASP A 30 50.41 -24.76 -16.19
CA ASP A 30 49.23 -24.88 -17.05
C ASP A 30 47.95 -24.78 -16.22
N MET A 31 47.92 -25.44 -15.06
CA MET A 31 46.82 -25.35 -14.11
C MET A 31 46.61 -23.91 -13.63
N LEU A 32 47.67 -23.19 -13.21
CA LEU A 32 47.52 -21.81 -12.73
C LEU A 32 47.06 -20.83 -13.82
N ARG A 33 47.34 -21.11 -15.10
CA ARG A 33 46.93 -20.25 -16.24
C ARG A 33 45.58 -20.62 -16.84
N ALA A 34 45.14 -21.86 -16.70
CA ALA A 34 43.91 -22.35 -17.31
C ALA A 34 42.65 -21.52 -16.98
N PRO A 35 42.42 -21.04 -15.74
CA PRO A 35 41.26 -20.19 -15.44
C PRO A 35 41.29 -18.89 -16.24
N ALA A 36 42.43 -18.19 -16.23
CA ALA A 36 42.62 -16.93 -16.95
C ALA A 36 42.54 -17.10 -18.47
N GLN A 37 42.88 -18.28 -19.01
CA GLN A 37 42.69 -18.59 -20.43
C GLN A 37 41.24 -18.90 -20.76
N ALA A 38 40.52 -19.62 -19.90
CA ALA A 38 39.12 -19.98 -20.10
C ALA A 38 38.18 -18.77 -19.95
N SER A 39 38.50 -17.85 -19.04
CA SER A 39 37.73 -16.63 -18.78
C SER A 39 38.64 -15.39 -18.64
N PRO A 40 39.19 -14.85 -19.74
CA PRO A 40 40.20 -13.79 -19.68
C PRO A 40 39.71 -12.46 -19.12
N TYR A 41 38.40 -12.21 -19.22
CA TYR A 41 37.78 -10.92 -18.88
C TYR A 41 36.74 -11.02 -17.75
N SER A 42 36.64 -12.16 -17.07
CA SER A 42 35.69 -12.33 -15.97
C SER A 42 36.33 -13.14 -14.84
N LEU A 43 36.63 -12.46 -13.73
CA LEU A 43 37.09 -13.08 -12.48
C LEU A 43 36.10 -14.12 -11.97
N GLU A 44 34.79 -13.84 -12.05
CA GLU A 44 33.74 -14.80 -11.72
C GLU A 44 33.88 -16.07 -12.55
N GLY A 45 34.04 -15.95 -13.88
CA GLY A 45 34.24 -17.10 -14.76
C GLY A 45 35.56 -17.85 -14.52
N GLN A 46 36.60 -17.17 -14.00
CA GLN A 46 37.84 -17.84 -13.59
C GLN A 46 37.61 -18.69 -12.33
N LEU A 47 36.88 -18.17 -11.34
CA LEU A 47 36.55 -18.89 -10.11
C LEU A 47 35.60 -20.08 -10.39
N GLU A 48 34.59 -19.90 -11.25
CA GLU A 48 33.69 -20.98 -11.70
C GLU A 48 34.47 -22.12 -12.38
N PHE A 49 35.44 -21.78 -13.21
CA PHE A 49 36.31 -22.76 -13.87
C PHE A 49 37.11 -23.58 -12.84
N ILE A 50 37.69 -22.91 -11.83
CA ILE A 50 38.45 -23.57 -10.75
C ILE A 50 37.56 -24.55 -9.98
N ILE A 51 36.35 -24.12 -9.57
CA ILE A 51 35.40 -24.97 -8.84
C ILE A 51 35.00 -26.17 -9.69
N LYS A 52 34.63 -25.95 -10.95
CA LYS A 52 34.16 -27.01 -11.85
C LYS A 52 35.25 -28.03 -12.16
N LYS A 53 36.49 -27.59 -12.36
CA LYS A 53 37.60 -28.46 -12.78
C LYS A 53 38.32 -29.12 -11.60
N TRP A 54 38.46 -28.43 -10.48
CA TRP A 54 39.29 -28.86 -9.36
C TRP A 54 38.59 -28.87 -8.00
N GLY A 55 37.29 -28.56 -7.92
CA GLY A 55 36.56 -28.53 -6.64
C GLY A 55 36.64 -29.84 -5.85
N GLY A 56 36.63 -31.00 -6.53
CA GLY A 56 36.81 -32.30 -5.89
C GLY A 56 38.21 -32.55 -5.29
N ILE A 57 39.23 -31.79 -5.71
CA ILE A 57 40.62 -31.92 -5.27
C ILE A 57 40.95 -30.89 -4.18
N LEU A 58 40.34 -29.70 -4.28
CA LEU A 58 40.61 -28.57 -3.38
C LEU A 58 40.01 -28.75 -1.98
N GLY A 59 39.07 -29.69 -1.83
CA GLY A 59 38.37 -29.94 -0.58
C GLY A 59 37.29 -28.90 -0.28
N GLU A 60 36.38 -29.25 0.62
CA GLU A 60 35.17 -28.48 0.90
C GLU A 60 35.47 -27.07 1.43
N GLU A 61 36.42 -26.93 2.36
CA GLU A 61 36.78 -25.64 2.95
C GLU A 61 37.29 -24.63 1.90
N PHE A 62 38.07 -25.10 0.91
CA PHE A 62 38.62 -24.22 -0.11
C PHE A 62 37.56 -23.87 -1.17
N VAL A 63 36.68 -24.81 -1.52
CA VAL A 63 35.52 -24.53 -2.39
C VAL A 63 34.61 -23.48 -1.75
N GLN A 64 34.37 -23.55 -0.44
CA GLN A 64 33.62 -22.54 0.29
C GLN A 64 34.27 -21.15 0.23
N LYS A 65 35.61 -21.06 0.30
CA LYS A 65 36.34 -19.80 0.10
C LYS A 65 36.19 -19.24 -1.31
N LEU A 66 36.23 -20.10 -2.34
CA LEU A 66 36.04 -19.69 -3.74
C LEU A 66 34.62 -19.18 -3.99
N LEU A 67 33.60 -19.87 -3.45
CA LEU A 67 32.21 -19.44 -3.54
C LEU A 67 32.00 -18.06 -2.89
N ARG A 68 32.56 -17.83 -1.69
CA ARG A 68 32.52 -16.50 -1.06
C ARG A 68 33.23 -15.43 -1.89
N GLY A 69 34.35 -15.77 -2.52
CA GLY A 69 35.06 -14.87 -3.44
C GLY A 69 34.22 -14.49 -4.66
N MET A 70 33.46 -15.43 -5.21
CA MET A 70 32.50 -15.14 -6.30
C MET A 70 31.37 -14.23 -5.83
N ASP A 71 30.82 -14.50 -4.65
CA ASP A 71 29.75 -13.69 -4.09
C ASP A 71 30.21 -12.25 -3.83
N PHE A 72 31.43 -12.06 -3.36
CA PHE A 72 32.06 -10.73 -3.20
C PHE A 72 32.12 -9.98 -4.54
N VAL A 73 32.54 -10.64 -5.64
CA VAL A 73 32.59 -10.02 -6.97
C VAL A 73 31.19 -9.61 -7.44
N ARG A 74 30.16 -10.40 -7.13
CA ARG A 74 28.76 -10.06 -7.44
C ARG A 74 28.26 -8.87 -6.63
N GLU A 75 28.59 -8.81 -5.34
CA GLU A 75 28.24 -7.69 -4.45
C GLU A 75 28.89 -6.37 -4.89
N ASP A 76 30.15 -6.39 -5.32
CA ASP A 76 30.87 -5.19 -5.74
C ASP A 76 30.21 -4.51 -6.97
N ALA A 77 29.60 -5.31 -7.84
CA ALA A 77 28.80 -4.82 -8.96
C ALA A 77 27.45 -4.19 -8.55
N ILE A 78 26.97 -4.46 -7.34
CA ILE A 78 25.74 -3.88 -6.76
C ILE A 78 26.08 -2.60 -5.98
N ARG A 79 27.19 -2.60 -5.22
CA ARG A 79 27.67 -1.49 -4.39
C ARG A 79 27.75 -0.16 -5.13
N HIS A 80 28.20 -0.17 -6.38
CA HIS A 80 28.40 1.04 -7.19
C HIS A 80 27.16 1.43 -8.03
N ARG A 81 26.05 0.70 -7.90
CA ARG A 81 24.78 1.10 -8.53
C ARG A 81 24.13 2.12 -7.61
N GLY A 82 24.15 3.39 -8.03
CA GLY A 82 23.48 4.52 -7.37
C GLY A 82 22.05 4.20 -6.89
N PRO A 83 21.43 5.04 -6.04
CA PRO A 83 20.12 4.76 -5.45
C PRO A 83 19.10 4.40 -6.53
N VAL A 84 18.67 3.13 -6.53
CA VAL A 84 17.62 2.66 -7.41
C VAL A 84 16.32 2.86 -6.65
N GLU A 85 15.41 3.69 -7.18
CA GLU A 85 14.04 3.74 -6.65
C GLU A 85 13.46 2.32 -6.70
N PHE A 86 13.11 1.78 -5.53
CA PHE A 86 12.35 0.54 -5.45
C PHE A 86 11.02 0.79 -6.16
N LYS A 87 10.85 0.18 -7.34
CA LYS A 87 9.57 0.11 -8.01
C LYS A 87 8.98 -1.26 -7.68
N PRO A 88 7.99 -1.36 -6.78
CA PRO A 88 7.22 -2.59 -6.68
C PRO A 88 6.56 -2.80 -8.05
N THR A 89 7.07 -3.75 -8.82
CA THR A 89 6.34 -4.23 -9.98
C THR A 89 5.08 -4.89 -9.45
N ALA A 90 3.92 -4.44 -9.94
CA ALA A 90 2.64 -5.08 -9.63
C ALA A 90 2.61 -6.46 -10.31
N GLU A 91 3.20 -7.44 -9.65
CA GLU A 91 3.23 -8.82 -10.10
C GLU A 91 1.94 -9.52 -9.69
N VAL A 92 1.46 -10.40 -10.55
CA VAL A 92 0.26 -11.21 -10.26
C VAL A 92 0.66 -12.22 -9.18
N PRO A 93 -0.01 -12.26 -8.01
CA PRO A 93 0.25 -13.26 -6.98
C PRO A 93 0.25 -14.68 -7.58
N THR A 94 1.38 -15.37 -7.50
CA THR A 94 1.51 -16.80 -7.85
C THR A 94 1.81 -17.59 -6.58
N TYR A 95 0.86 -18.40 -6.12
CA TYR A 95 0.91 -19.11 -4.85
C TYR A 95 1.71 -20.43 -4.89
N PHE A 96 2.78 -20.50 -5.71
CA PHE A 96 3.59 -21.71 -5.86
C PHE A 96 5.05 -21.43 -5.47
N GLY A 97 5.56 -22.09 -4.43
CA GLY A 97 7.01 -22.09 -4.16
C GLY A 97 7.46 -22.48 -2.74
N TYR A 98 6.62 -22.31 -1.72
CA TYR A 98 6.97 -22.62 -0.33
C TYR A 98 6.02 -23.68 0.27
N PRO A 99 6.41 -24.40 1.35
CA PRO A 99 5.47 -25.22 2.11
C PRO A 99 4.44 -24.30 2.78
N GLU A 100 3.39 -23.96 2.02
CA GLU A 100 2.26 -23.17 2.47
C GLU A 100 1.22 -24.09 3.07
N TYR A 101 1.21 -24.16 4.39
CA TYR A 101 0.16 -24.81 5.16
C TYR A 101 -0.81 -23.77 5.71
N GLU A 102 -2.05 -24.20 5.93
CA GLU A 102 -3.09 -23.31 6.42
C GLU A 102 -3.01 -23.15 7.95
N ARG A 103 -2.81 -21.91 8.41
CA ARG A 103 -2.76 -21.52 9.83
C ARG A 103 -3.21 -20.06 10.04
N TYR A 104 -4.39 -19.75 9.51
CA TYR A 104 -5.02 -18.44 9.65
C TYR A 104 -5.27 -18.05 11.12
N SER A 105 -5.11 -16.75 11.42
CA SER A 105 -5.64 -16.18 12.66
C SER A 105 -7.13 -15.93 12.56
N LEU A 106 -7.82 -16.07 13.70
CA LEU A 106 -9.25 -15.82 13.79
C LEU A 106 -9.51 -14.32 13.88
N ASP A 107 -10.38 -13.83 13.01
CA ASP A 107 -10.83 -12.44 13.06
C ASP A 107 -11.84 -12.24 14.22
N LYS A 108 -11.73 -11.13 14.92
CA LYS A 108 -12.79 -10.63 15.81
C LYS A 108 -13.88 -9.96 14.99
N GLU A 109 -15.06 -9.85 15.57
CA GLU A 109 -16.28 -9.37 14.90
C GLU A 109 -16.13 -7.97 14.25
N TRP A 110 -15.30 -7.10 14.81
CA TRP A 110 -15.03 -5.77 14.26
C TRP A 110 -14.00 -5.75 13.12
N MET A 111 -13.10 -6.74 13.04
CA MET A 111 -11.93 -6.72 12.15
C MET A 111 -12.29 -6.75 10.64
N PRO A 112 -13.27 -7.55 10.17
CA PRO A 112 -13.68 -7.52 8.77
C PRO A 112 -14.31 -6.18 8.36
N ARG A 113 -14.86 -5.42 9.31
CA ARG A 113 -15.58 -4.17 9.05
C ARG A 113 -14.73 -2.92 9.26
N LEU A 114 -13.44 -3.08 9.52
CA LEU A 114 -12.55 -1.96 9.69
C LEU A 114 -12.44 -1.14 8.39
N VAL A 115 -12.59 0.18 8.51
CA VAL A 115 -12.29 1.15 7.46
C VAL A 115 -11.23 2.09 8.02
N LEU A 116 -10.03 2.03 7.45
CA LEU A 116 -8.86 2.71 7.98
C LEU A 116 -8.59 4.00 7.20
N ILE A 117 -8.29 5.09 7.91
CA ILE A 117 -7.71 6.30 7.31
C ILE A 117 -6.34 6.57 7.90
N ALA A 118 -5.36 6.83 7.05
CA ALA A 118 -4.01 7.21 7.40
C ALA A 118 -3.89 8.72 7.50
N LYS A 119 -3.28 9.23 8.58
CA LYS A 119 -2.95 10.64 8.78
C LYS A 119 -1.51 10.75 9.29
N ASN A 120 -0.69 11.51 8.57
CA ASN A 120 0.60 11.99 9.07
C ASN A 120 0.32 12.96 10.22
N ALA A 121 0.71 12.60 11.44
CA ALA A 121 0.26 13.29 12.66
C ALA A 121 0.61 14.79 12.63
N TYR A 122 1.87 15.14 12.41
CA TYR A 122 2.31 16.54 12.41
C TYR A 122 1.64 17.37 11.33
N VAL A 123 1.60 16.86 10.10
CA VAL A 123 0.94 17.53 8.97
C VAL A 123 -0.55 17.72 9.25
N TRP A 124 -1.21 16.70 9.82
CA TRP A 124 -2.62 16.76 10.12
C TRP A 124 -2.92 17.80 11.21
N LEU A 125 -2.12 17.87 12.27
CA LEU A 125 -2.28 18.87 13.34
C LEU A 125 -2.08 20.31 12.82
N ASP A 126 -1.10 20.54 11.92
CA ASP A 126 -0.93 21.83 11.22
C ASP A 126 -2.15 22.19 10.37
N GLN A 127 -2.68 21.24 9.59
CA GLN A 127 -3.88 21.45 8.79
C GLN A 127 -5.13 21.70 9.64
N LEU A 128 -5.28 21.00 10.76
CA LEU A 128 -6.35 21.25 11.72
C LEU A 128 -6.21 22.65 12.33
N SER A 129 -4.99 23.08 12.64
CA SER A 129 -4.75 24.42 13.17
C SER A 129 -5.26 25.50 12.23
N LYS A 130 -4.98 25.35 10.92
CA LYS A 130 -5.47 26.22 9.86
C LYS A 130 -6.99 26.15 9.72
N LYS A 131 -7.56 24.94 9.69
CA LYS A 131 -9.00 24.69 9.52
C LYS A 131 -9.84 25.28 10.67
N TYR A 132 -9.39 25.11 11.90
CA TYR A 132 -10.12 25.54 13.11
C TYR A 132 -9.64 26.89 13.67
N GLN A 133 -8.70 27.54 12.99
CA GLN A 133 -8.15 28.85 13.35
C GLN A 133 -7.66 28.95 14.81
N ARG A 134 -7.02 27.89 15.30
CA ARG A 134 -6.42 27.81 16.63
C ARG A 134 -5.16 26.95 16.58
N ASP A 135 -4.21 27.17 17.49
CA ASP A 135 -3.03 26.31 17.56
C ASP A 135 -3.41 24.90 18.04
N ILE A 136 -3.03 23.88 17.28
CA ILE A 136 -3.24 22.46 17.55
C ILE A 136 -1.90 21.79 17.29
N SER A 137 -1.17 21.50 18.36
CA SER A 137 0.18 20.94 18.33
C SER A 137 0.30 19.55 18.97
N THR A 138 -0.67 19.17 19.80
CA THR A 138 -0.67 17.90 20.54
C THR A 138 -1.91 17.05 20.25
N LEU A 139 -1.83 15.74 20.51
CA LEU A 139 -2.88 14.78 20.16
C LEU A 139 -4.21 15.04 20.90
N ASP A 140 -4.17 15.50 22.14
CA ASP A 140 -5.36 15.85 22.93
C ASP A 140 -6.09 17.09 22.42
N GLN A 141 -5.42 17.93 21.62
CA GLN A 141 -6.00 19.15 21.04
C GLN A 141 -6.79 18.92 19.75
N VAL A 142 -6.74 17.71 19.18
CA VAL A 142 -7.57 17.32 18.02
C VAL A 142 -9.05 17.60 18.35
N PRO A 143 -9.77 18.45 17.58
CA PRO A 143 -11.15 18.81 17.88
C PRO A 143 -12.11 17.63 17.83
N ASP A 144 -13.14 17.67 18.67
CA ASP A 144 -14.19 16.64 18.71
C ASP A 144 -15.01 16.61 17.43
N GLU A 145 -15.21 17.77 16.79
CA GLU A 145 -15.90 17.94 15.51
C GLU A 145 -15.16 17.23 14.37
N GLU A 146 -13.83 17.13 14.47
CA GLU A 146 -13.02 16.41 13.49
C GLU A 146 -13.23 14.90 13.63
N LEU A 147 -13.22 14.39 14.87
CA LEU A 147 -13.52 12.98 15.14
C LEU A 147 -14.96 12.62 14.74
N ASP A 148 -15.92 13.51 15.00
CA ASP A 148 -17.30 13.37 14.52
C ASP A 148 -17.36 13.29 13.00
N THR A 149 -16.56 14.10 12.31
CA THR A 149 -16.48 14.11 10.84
C THR A 149 -15.94 12.78 10.31
N LEU A 150 -14.88 12.24 10.92
CA LEU A 150 -14.33 10.93 10.56
C LEU A 150 -15.37 9.81 10.73
N ALA A 151 -16.04 9.78 11.89
CA ALA A 151 -17.09 8.79 12.16
C ALA A 151 -18.28 8.92 11.21
N LYS A 152 -18.75 10.15 10.94
CA LYS A 152 -19.83 10.43 9.98
C LYS A 152 -19.47 9.96 8.57
N ARG A 153 -18.21 10.09 8.16
CA ARG A 153 -17.71 9.61 6.86
C ARG A 153 -17.61 8.07 6.80
N GLY A 154 -17.69 7.37 7.93
CA GLY A 154 -17.70 5.90 8.00
C GLY A 154 -16.34 5.29 8.35
N PHE A 155 -15.38 6.10 8.80
CA PHE A 155 -14.09 5.60 9.29
C PHE A 155 -14.23 5.00 10.68
N THR A 156 -13.68 3.80 10.87
CA THR A 156 -13.69 3.07 12.14
C THR A 156 -12.28 2.79 12.66
N GLY A 157 -11.25 3.15 11.88
CA GLY A 157 -9.86 3.15 12.27
C GLY A 157 -9.15 4.43 11.86
N LEU A 158 -8.28 4.94 12.72
CA LEU A 158 -7.41 6.09 12.47
C LEU A 158 -5.96 5.69 12.68
N TRP A 159 -5.20 5.59 11.60
CA TRP A 159 -3.76 5.35 11.63
C TRP A 159 -3.02 6.68 11.67
N LEU A 160 -2.29 6.90 12.76
CA LEU A 160 -1.44 8.06 12.94
C LEU A 160 0.01 7.69 12.66
N ILE A 161 0.57 8.30 11.61
CA ILE A 161 1.95 8.05 11.19
C ILE A 161 2.88 8.98 11.96
N GLY A 162 3.94 8.39 12.50
CA GLY A 162 5.04 9.11 13.14
C GLY A 162 4.72 9.65 14.53
N LEU A 163 4.05 8.83 15.34
CA LEU A 163 3.70 9.07 16.75
C LEU A 163 4.90 8.97 17.71
N TRP A 164 5.89 8.15 17.34
CA TRP A 164 6.98 7.76 18.21
C TRP A 164 8.07 8.84 18.31
N GLU A 165 8.81 8.83 19.42
CA GLU A 165 9.99 9.67 19.61
C GLU A 165 11.09 9.30 18.59
N ARG A 166 11.55 10.30 17.84
CA ARG A 166 12.38 10.08 16.65
C ARG A 166 13.86 10.39 16.92
N SER A 167 14.72 9.83 16.07
CA SER A 167 16.17 10.04 16.08
C SER A 167 16.55 11.50 15.84
N ARG A 168 17.29 12.12 16.77
CA ARG A 168 17.80 13.50 16.57
C ARG A 168 18.94 13.52 15.56
N ALA A 169 19.74 12.45 15.52
CA ALA A 169 20.76 12.25 14.51
C ALA A 169 20.17 12.26 13.09
N SER A 170 19.07 11.52 12.84
CA SER A 170 18.33 11.54 11.56
C SER A 170 17.92 12.96 11.16
N GLN A 171 17.41 13.75 12.11
CA GLN A 171 17.04 15.15 11.85
C GLN A 171 18.25 16.00 11.42
N LYS A 172 19.37 15.92 12.17
CA LYS A 172 20.60 16.67 11.86
C LYS A 172 21.14 16.32 10.47
N MET A 173 21.12 15.04 10.11
CA MET A 173 21.54 14.56 8.79
C MET A 173 20.74 15.23 7.67
N LYS A 174 19.40 15.25 7.78
CA LYS A 174 18.52 15.86 6.76
C LYS A 174 18.72 17.37 6.64
N GLN A 175 18.85 18.06 7.78
CA GLN A 175 19.09 19.51 7.80
C GLN A 175 20.39 19.89 7.10
N ARG A 176 21.45 19.08 7.27
CA ARG A 176 22.74 19.24 6.58
C ARG A 176 22.66 19.04 5.08
N MET A 177 21.81 18.11 4.64
CA MET A 177 21.50 17.90 3.22
C MET A 177 20.60 19.00 2.63
N GLY A 178 20.40 20.11 3.35
CA GLY A 178 19.69 21.29 2.88
C GLY A 178 18.21 21.34 3.26
N GLN A 179 17.69 20.36 4.00
CA GLN A 179 16.29 20.31 4.42
C GLN A 179 16.10 20.92 5.82
N GLN A 180 16.25 22.24 5.94
CA GLN A 180 16.24 22.95 7.23
C GLN A 180 14.96 22.71 8.07
N ASP A 181 13.80 22.60 7.41
CA ASP A 181 12.50 22.37 8.05
C ASP A 181 12.16 20.88 8.28
N ALA A 182 13.03 19.95 7.88
CA ALA A 182 12.77 18.51 8.02
C ALA A 182 12.80 18.07 9.49
N VAL A 183 11.85 17.22 9.86
CA VAL A 183 11.97 16.37 11.06
C VAL A 183 12.65 15.06 10.71
N ALA A 184 13.11 14.35 11.73
CA ALA A 184 13.61 12.99 11.60
C ALA A 184 12.61 12.09 10.86
N SER A 185 13.12 11.07 10.16
CA SER A 185 12.26 10.06 9.54
C SER A 185 11.31 9.46 10.59
N ALA A 186 10.02 9.33 10.27
CA ALA A 186 9.05 8.66 11.12
C ALA A 186 9.42 7.21 11.45
N TYR A 187 10.34 6.59 10.70
CA TYR A 187 10.83 5.22 10.90
C TYR A 187 12.26 5.14 11.46
N SER A 188 12.93 6.28 11.67
CA SER A 188 14.18 6.32 12.44
C SER A 188 13.85 6.63 13.90
N LEU A 189 13.57 5.57 14.66
CA LEU A 189 13.00 5.66 16.01
C LEU A 189 14.08 5.73 17.08
N ARG A 190 13.95 6.66 18.02
CA ARG A 190 14.79 6.69 19.22
C ARG A 190 14.28 5.70 20.27
N SER A 191 12.97 5.69 20.49
CA SER A 191 12.27 4.75 21.36
C SER A 191 10.81 4.61 20.90
N TYR A 192 10.10 3.63 21.47
CA TYR A 192 8.65 3.44 21.29
C TYR A 192 7.83 4.22 22.33
N ASP A 193 8.31 5.41 22.69
CA ASP A 193 7.55 6.39 23.47
C ASP A 193 6.80 7.34 22.54
N ILE A 194 5.66 7.86 22.98
CA ILE A 194 4.95 8.90 22.23
C ILE A 194 5.76 10.19 22.32
N ALA A 195 5.99 10.82 21.15
CA ALA A 195 6.81 12.02 21.07
C ALA A 195 6.32 13.11 22.04
N ASP A 196 7.26 13.71 22.76
CA ASP A 196 6.93 14.71 23.78
C ASP A 196 6.26 15.95 23.18
N ASP A 197 6.67 16.34 21.96
CA ASP A 197 6.08 17.46 21.23
C ASP A 197 4.69 17.16 20.63
N LEU A 198 4.23 15.90 20.68
CA LEU A 198 2.85 15.48 20.43
C LEU A 198 2.02 15.39 21.73
N GLY A 199 2.62 15.71 22.88
CA GLY A 199 1.99 15.70 24.21
C GLY A 199 2.16 14.38 24.98
N GLY A 200 2.97 13.46 24.47
CA GLY A 200 3.31 12.20 25.15
C GLY A 200 2.12 11.27 25.38
N TRP A 201 2.30 10.32 26.31
CA TRP A 201 1.32 9.27 26.61
C TRP A 201 -0.04 9.81 27.09
N GLY A 202 -0.05 10.91 27.85
CA GLY A 202 -1.30 11.53 28.34
C GLY A 202 -2.16 12.08 27.20
N ALA A 203 -1.54 12.73 26.21
CA ALA A 203 -2.24 13.24 25.04
C ALA A 203 -2.81 12.11 24.17
N LEU A 204 -2.04 11.04 23.98
CA LEU A 204 -2.51 9.84 23.28
C LEU A 204 -3.72 9.22 23.98
N GLU A 205 -3.67 9.02 25.30
CA GLU A 205 -4.76 8.38 26.05
C GLU A 205 -6.06 9.18 25.92
N ASN A 206 -5.97 10.50 26.02
CA ASN A 206 -7.09 11.41 25.82
C ASN A 206 -7.71 11.25 24.41
N LEU A 207 -6.89 11.33 23.36
CA LEU A 207 -7.35 11.18 21.98
C LEU A 207 -7.98 9.79 21.75
N ARG A 208 -7.33 8.74 22.25
CA ARG A 208 -7.79 7.35 22.13
C ARG A 208 -9.18 7.19 22.74
N TRP A 209 -9.41 7.73 23.93
CA TRP A 209 -10.71 7.65 24.60
C TRP A 209 -11.80 8.39 23.80
N ARG A 210 -11.54 9.63 23.35
CA ARG A 210 -12.50 10.42 22.57
C ARG A 210 -12.81 9.82 21.20
N ALA A 211 -11.82 9.21 20.56
CA ALA A 211 -11.99 8.47 19.30
C ALA A 211 -12.82 7.19 19.52
N TRP A 212 -12.54 6.46 20.60
CA TRP A 212 -13.26 5.22 20.93
C TRP A 212 -14.77 5.46 21.18
N GLN A 213 -15.14 6.56 21.83
CA GLN A 213 -16.55 6.95 22.00
C GLN A 213 -17.32 7.10 20.68
N ARG A 214 -16.60 7.32 19.58
CA ARG A 214 -17.14 7.47 18.22
C ARG A 214 -16.97 6.21 17.37
N GLY A 215 -16.52 5.11 17.98
CA GLY A 215 -16.27 3.84 17.29
C GLY A 215 -14.97 3.81 16.48
N ILE A 216 -14.07 4.78 16.67
CA ILE A 216 -12.79 4.88 15.97
C ILE A 216 -11.69 4.23 16.82
N ARG A 217 -11.03 3.22 16.27
CA ARG A 217 -9.86 2.56 16.85
C ARG A 217 -8.59 3.26 16.37
N LEU A 218 -7.66 3.55 17.27
CA LEU A 218 -6.36 4.06 16.87
C LEU A 218 -5.48 2.92 16.32
N SER A 219 -4.69 3.27 15.31
CA SER A 219 -3.67 2.42 14.71
C SER A 219 -2.32 3.13 14.77
N ALA A 220 -1.27 2.36 14.98
CA ALA A 220 0.11 2.85 14.95
C ALA A 220 0.97 2.04 13.98
N ASP A 221 2.03 2.70 13.49
CA ASP A 221 3.14 2.02 12.83
C ASP A 221 3.99 1.26 13.85
N MET A 222 4.55 0.13 13.43
CA MET A 222 5.60 -0.59 14.13
C MET A 222 6.72 -0.91 13.15
N VAL A 223 7.95 -0.55 13.50
CA VAL A 223 9.15 -0.77 12.68
C VAL A 223 10.08 -1.76 13.40
N PRO A 224 9.84 -3.07 13.26
CA PRO A 224 10.57 -4.07 14.05
C PRO A 224 11.95 -4.40 13.48
N ASN A 225 12.27 -4.00 12.24
CA ASN A 225 13.51 -4.43 11.59
C ASN A 225 14.77 -3.71 12.11
N HIS A 226 14.64 -2.43 12.44
CA HIS A 226 15.77 -1.56 12.79
C HIS A 226 15.34 -0.49 13.81
N MET A 227 16.32 0.20 14.38
CA MET A 227 16.14 1.38 15.23
C MET A 227 16.86 2.59 14.63
N GLY A 228 16.63 3.81 15.12
CA GLY A 228 17.46 4.96 14.77
C GLY A 228 18.92 4.79 15.22
N ILE A 229 19.87 5.40 14.51
CA ILE A 229 21.31 5.28 14.82
C ILE A 229 21.70 5.77 16.22
N ASP A 230 20.93 6.69 16.79
CA ASP A 230 21.07 7.23 18.15
C ASP A 230 19.98 6.75 19.12
N SER A 231 19.33 5.62 18.79
CA SER A 231 18.31 5.03 19.64
C SER A 231 18.86 4.55 20.98
N ASN A 232 18.00 4.49 21.99
CA ASN A 232 18.40 4.01 23.32
C ASN A 232 19.00 2.59 23.23
N TRP A 233 18.50 1.75 22.31
CA TRP A 233 19.01 0.40 22.09
C TRP A 233 20.43 0.40 21.52
N VAL A 234 20.78 1.29 20.59
CA VAL A 234 22.16 1.37 20.07
C VAL A 234 23.13 1.81 21.18
N ILE A 235 22.69 2.69 22.08
CA ILE A 235 23.54 3.17 23.16
C ILE A 235 23.73 2.11 24.26
N GLU A 236 22.65 1.44 24.65
CA GLU A 236 22.59 0.54 25.82
C GLU A 236 22.88 -0.93 25.49
N HIS A 237 22.54 -1.36 24.28
CA HIS A 237 22.66 -2.72 23.80
C HIS A 237 23.31 -2.77 22.40
N PRO A 238 24.53 -2.24 22.23
CA PRO A 238 25.19 -2.22 20.92
C PRO A 238 25.45 -3.61 20.34
N ASP A 239 25.39 -4.66 21.16
CA ASP A 239 25.50 -6.06 20.75
C ASP A 239 24.21 -6.66 20.17
N TRP A 240 23.07 -5.97 20.26
CA TRP A 240 21.82 -6.40 19.62
C TRP A 240 21.79 -6.14 18.11
N PHE A 241 22.74 -5.35 17.60
CA PHE A 241 22.79 -4.94 16.20
C PHE A 241 23.77 -5.78 15.40
N LEU A 242 23.55 -5.84 14.09
CA LEU A 242 24.55 -6.39 13.18
C LEU A 242 25.75 -5.45 13.13
N SER A 243 26.92 -5.96 13.52
CA SER A 243 28.15 -5.16 13.54
C SER A 243 29.38 -5.98 13.18
N VAL A 244 30.45 -5.26 12.84
CA VAL A 244 31.81 -5.79 12.68
C VAL A 244 32.79 -4.93 13.47
N ASP A 245 33.92 -5.52 13.86
CA ASP A 245 34.93 -4.85 14.71
C ASP A 245 35.89 -3.96 13.91
N GLN A 246 35.87 -4.08 12.59
CA GLN A 246 36.70 -3.32 11.64
C GLN A 246 35.83 -2.84 10.48
N PRO A 247 36.19 -1.71 9.82
CA PRO A 247 35.46 -1.24 8.65
C PRO A 247 35.34 -2.36 7.59
N PRO A 248 34.15 -2.58 7.01
CA PRO A 248 33.95 -3.66 6.03
C PRO A 248 34.73 -3.42 4.73
N TYR A 249 35.09 -2.17 4.44
CA TYR A 249 35.89 -1.80 3.28
C TYR A 249 37.10 -0.95 3.69
N PRO A 250 38.30 -1.21 3.13
CA PRO A 250 39.49 -0.40 3.41
C PRO A 250 39.35 1.07 3.00
N SER A 251 38.46 1.39 2.07
CA SER A 251 38.20 2.75 1.60
C SER A 251 37.29 3.57 2.52
N TYR A 252 36.63 2.94 3.51
CA TYR A 252 35.71 3.64 4.39
C TYR A 252 36.46 4.52 5.37
N THR A 253 36.05 5.77 5.43
CA THR A 253 36.61 6.76 6.33
C THR A 253 35.48 7.37 7.16
N PHE A 254 35.75 7.60 8.44
CA PHE A 254 34.75 8.05 9.43
C PHE A 254 35.20 9.39 10.00
N ASN A 255 35.21 10.42 9.16
CA ASN A 255 35.66 11.77 9.52
C ASN A 255 34.49 12.75 9.70
N SER A 256 33.26 12.28 9.53
CA SER A 256 32.07 13.08 9.87
C SER A 256 32.02 13.47 11.35
N GLU A 257 31.15 14.41 11.69
CA GLU A 257 30.99 14.81 13.09
C GLU A 257 30.33 13.73 13.94
N ASP A 258 30.46 13.90 15.25
CA ASP A 258 29.69 13.12 16.22
C ASP A 258 28.22 13.57 16.23
N LEU A 259 27.33 12.69 15.76
CA LEU A 259 25.90 12.92 15.73
C LEU A 259 25.20 12.59 17.05
N SER A 260 25.87 11.88 17.96
CA SER A 260 25.29 11.45 19.23
C SER A 260 25.16 12.61 20.23
N GLU A 261 23.97 12.80 20.78
CA GLU A 261 23.75 13.72 21.91
C GLU A 261 23.90 13.04 23.29
N ASP A 262 23.93 11.70 23.32
CA ASP A 262 24.11 10.94 24.55
C ASP A 262 25.59 10.97 24.95
N SER A 263 25.91 11.33 26.19
CA SER A 263 27.30 11.43 26.67
C SER A 263 28.05 10.09 26.68
N ARG A 264 27.36 8.95 26.69
CA ARG A 264 27.94 7.61 26.83
C ARG A 264 28.63 7.10 25.56
N ALA A 265 28.12 7.44 24.37
CA ALA A 265 28.65 6.92 23.10
C ALA A 265 28.65 8.00 22.01
N GLY A 266 29.62 7.92 21.10
CA GLY A 266 29.67 8.73 19.88
C GLY A 266 29.23 7.95 18.64
N ILE A 267 28.67 8.67 17.66
CA ILE A 267 28.13 8.13 16.41
C ILE A 267 28.71 8.92 15.25
N ILE A 268 29.47 8.25 14.38
CA ILE A 268 30.17 8.85 13.24
C ILE A 268 29.73 8.13 11.97
N LEU A 269 29.22 8.89 11.00
CA LEU A 269 28.88 8.35 9.68
C LEU A 269 30.12 8.14 8.83
N GLU A 270 29.99 7.22 7.89
CA GLU A 270 30.93 7.01 6.79
C GLU A 270 30.88 8.20 5.81
N ASP A 271 32.03 8.61 5.29
CA ASP A 271 32.17 9.89 4.57
C ASP A 271 31.41 9.93 3.23
N HIS A 272 31.29 8.82 2.51
CA HIS A 272 30.55 8.74 1.24
C HIS A 272 29.02 8.84 1.43
N TYR A 273 28.54 8.89 2.70
CA TYR A 273 27.14 9.14 3.01
C TYR A 273 26.60 10.41 2.35
N TYR A 274 27.39 11.49 2.35
CA TYR A 274 26.94 12.81 1.90
C TYR A 274 26.99 12.99 0.37
N ASP A 275 27.91 12.31 -0.31
CA ASP A 275 28.08 12.42 -1.77
C ASP A 275 27.48 11.25 -2.55
N HIS A 276 27.04 10.20 -1.85
CA HIS A 276 26.44 8.98 -2.41
C HIS A 276 27.33 8.27 -3.44
N SER A 277 28.65 8.41 -3.31
CA SER A 277 29.60 7.73 -4.20
C SER A 277 29.84 6.25 -3.84
N ASP A 278 29.41 5.83 -2.65
CA ASP A 278 29.40 4.45 -2.16
C ASP A 278 28.09 4.15 -1.41
N ALA A 279 27.83 2.87 -1.15
CA ALA A 279 26.66 2.41 -0.42
C ALA A 279 26.69 2.81 1.08
N SER A 280 27.88 3.09 1.64
CA SER A 280 28.08 3.48 3.05
C SER A 280 27.32 2.56 4.02
N VAL A 281 27.61 1.25 3.99
CA VAL A 281 26.76 0.22 4.62
C VAL A 281 26.77 0.19 6.15
N VAL A 282 27.69 0.92 6.80
CA VAL A 282 27.85 0.96 8.26
C VAL A 282 28.10 2.38 8.77
N PHE A 283 27.77 2.62 10.03
CA PHE A 283 28.26 3.76 10.81
C PHE A 283 29.14 3.28 11.96
N LYS A 284 30.04 4.16 12.43
CA LYS A 284 30.91 3.88 13.57
C LYS A 284 30.23 4.34 14.86
N ARG A 285 30.09 3.43 15.81
CA ARG A 285 29.72 3.71 17.21
C ARG A 285 30.95 3.49 18.09
N PHE A 286 31.23 4.42 18.99
CA PHE A 286 32.28 4.23 20.00
C PHE A 286 31.78 4.58 21.40
N ASP A 287 32.11 3.74 22.38
CA ASP A 287 31.84 4.01 23.78
C ASP A 287 32.85 5.04 24.30
N ARG A 288 32.36 6.12 24.91
CA ARG A 288 33.25 7.16 25.47
C ARG A 288 33.87 6.74 26.80
N ASN A 289 33.28 5.74 27.49
CA ASN A 289 33.77 5.27 28.78
C ASN A 289 34.71 4.08 28.63
N THR A 290 34.36 3.11 27.78
CA THR A 290 35.14 1.87 27.61
C THR A 290 36.10 1.91 26.43
N GLY A 291 35.89 2.80 25.46
CA GLY A 291 36.61 2.82 24.19
C GLY A 291 36.21 1.71 23.23
N ASP A 292 35.15 0.94 23.51
CA ASP A 292 34.60 -0.08 22.60
C ASP A 292 34.18 0.57 21.28
N VAL A 293 34.71 0.07 20.15
CA VAL A 293 34.39 0.58 18.81
C VAL A 293 33.72 -0.51 18.01
N ARG A 294 32.59 -0.18 17.38
CA ARG A 294 31.83 -1.07 16.50
C ARG A 294 31.42 -0.35 15.24
N TYR A 295 31.37 -1.09 14.14
CA TYR A 295 30.82 -0.62 12.88
C TYR A 295 29.48 -1.33 12.67
N ILE A 296 28.39 -0.59 12.91
CA ILE A 296 27.03 -1.11 12.94
C ILE A 296 26.40 -0.91 11.56
N TYR A 297 25.76 -1.96 11.03
CA TYR A 297 25.08 -1.92 9.74
C TYR A 297 23.82 -1.07 9.79
N HIS A 298 23.59 -0.30 8.72
CA HIS A 298 22.32 0.37 8.49
C HIS A 298 21.23 -0.62 8.07
N GLY A 299 19.96 -0.29 8.32
CA GLY A 299 18.83 -1.10 7.84
C GLY A 299 18.77 -1.13 6.31
N ASN A 300 18.37 -2.26 5.73
CA ASN A 300 18.30 -2.45 4.28
C ASN A 300 17.28 -3.54 3.91
N ASP A 301 16.64 -3.41 2.76
CA ASP A 301 15.66 -4.34 2.17
C ASP A 301 16.20 -5.18 1.00
N GLY A 302 17.49 -5.04 0.68
CA GLY A 302 18.16 -5.65 -0.47
C GLY A 302 18.36 -4.71 -1.65
N THR A 303 18.13 -3.40 -1.46
CA THR A 303 18.54 -2.35 -2.40
C THR A 303 20.02 -1.99 -2.21
N SER A 304 20.62 -1.37 -3.24
CA SER A 304 22.05 -1.04 -3.23
C SER A 304 22.43 0.00 -2.16
N PHE A 305 21.50 0.88 -1.78
CA PHE A 305 21.70 1.91 -0.74
C PHE A 305 20.86 1.58 0.50
N PRO A 306 21.45 1.57 1.70
CA PRO A 306 20.70 1.35 2.93
C PRO A 306 19.84 2.55 3.36
N TRP A 307 18.96 2.31 4.33
CA TRP A 307 18.33 3.36 5.14
C TRP A 307 19.35 3.90 6.15
N ASN A 308 20.17 4.82 5.67
CA ASN A 308 21.38 5.31 6.35
C ASN A 308 21.17 6.02 7.70
N ASP A 309 19.94 6.35 8.09
CA ASP A 309 19.62 6.91 9.41
C ASP A 309 19.10 5.85 10.39
N THR A 310 19.29 4.57 10.08
CA THR A 310 18.83 3.44 10.89
C THR A 310 19.97 2.47 11.24
N ALA A 311 19.76 1.61 12.23
CA ALA A 311 20.68 0.59 12.73
C ALA A 311 19.98 -0.78 12.73
N GLN A 312 20.53 -1.75 12.01
CA GLN A 312 19.92 -3.05 11.76
C GLN A 312 20.04 -3.99 12.96
N LEU A 313 18.92 -4.55 13.42
CA LEU A 313 18.88 -5.54 14.50
C LEU A 313 19.35 -6.91 14.02
N ASN A 314 20.01 -7.65 14.91
CA ASN A 314 20.50 -9.00 14.67
C ASN A 314 19.47 -10.06 15.10
N TYR A 315 18.67 -10.51 14.15
CA TYR A 315 17.62 -11.50 14.37
C TYR A 315 18.11 -12.93 14.61
N LEU A 316 19.41 -13.24 14.49
CA LEU A 316 19.93 -14.54 14.94
C LEU A 316 19.95 -14.66 16.46
N LYS A 317 19.97 -13.53 17.18
CA LYS A 317 19.96 -13.51 18.64
C LYS A 317 18.54 -13.68 19.20
N ALA A 318 18.32 -14.72 19.99
CA ALA A 318 17.02 -14.98 20.61
C ALA A 318 16.56 -13.85 21.56
N GLU A 319 17.48 -13.24 22.31
CA GLU A 319 17.21 -12.09 23.19
C GLU A 319 16.69 -10.87 22.43
N VAL A 320 17.19 -10.62 21.21
CA VAL A 320 16.73 -9.52 20.34
C VAL A 320 15.32 -9.78 19.85
N ARG A 321 15.04 -11.02 19.38
CA ARG A 321 13.69 -11.40 18.95
C ARG A 321 12.67 -11.23 20.08
N GLU A 322 13.00 -11.66 21.30
CA GLU A 322 12.12 -11.49 22.47
C GLU A 322 11.93 -10.01 22.83
N ALA A 323 12.99 -9.18 22.81
CA ALA A 323 12.87 -7.75 23.08
C ALA A 323 11.94 -7.04 22.06
N VAL A 324 12.05 -7.40 20.79
CA VAL A 324 11.14 -6.89 19.75
C VAL A 324 9.71 -7.38 19.99
N ILE A 325 9.48 -8.67 20.29
CA ILE A 325 8.14 -9.20 20.60
C ILE A 325 7.52 -8.45 21.78
N GLN A 326 8.26 -8.23 22.86
CA GLN A 326 7.75 -7.47 24.01
C GLN A 326 7.40 -6.03 23.65
N THR A 327 8.17 -5.40 22.75
CA THR A 327 7.86 -4.07 22.23
C THR A 327 6.58 -4.08 21.39
N ILE A 328 6.39 -5.08 20.52
CA ILE A 328 5.14 -5.27 19.77
C ILE A 328 3.96 -5.44 20.72
N LEU A 329 4.09 -6.24 21.76
CA LEU A 329 3.05 -6.44 22.78
C LEU A 329 2.76 -5.14 23.55
N HIS A 330 3.78 -4.34 23.84
CA HIS A 330 3.59 -3.01 24.44
C HIS A 330 2.78 -2.07 23.51
N VAL A 331 3.10 -2.04 22.22
CA VAL A 331 2.33 -1.27 21.22
C VAL A 331 0.89 -1.80 21.13
N ALA A 332 0.70 -3.12 21.09
CA ALA A 332 -0.61 -3.77 20.97
C ALA A 332 -1.56 -3.47 22.14
N ARG A 333 -1.03 -3.29 23.36
CA ARG A 333 -1.81 -2.88 24.54
C ARG A 333 -2.36 -1.46 24.40
N ASN A 334 -1.75 -0.63 23.57
CA ASN A 334 -2.13 0.77 23.38
C ASN A 334 -2.92 1.01 22.09
N PHE A 335 -2.61 0.23 21.05
CA PHE A 335 -3.19 0.33 19.72
C PHE A 335 -3.79 -1.03 19.31
N PRO A 336 -5.13 -1.14 19.19
CA PRO A 336 -5.77 -2.38 18.75
C PRO A 336 -5.51 -2.71 17.27
N ILE A 337 -4.86 -1.82 16.54
CA ILE A 337 -4.49 -2.00 15.14
C ILE A 337 -2.99 -1.67 15.02
N ILE A 338 -2.20 -2.61 14.50
CA ILE A 338 -0.77 -2.41 14.26
C ILE A 338 -0.49 -2.63 12.78
N ARG A 339 0.14 -1.64 12.14
CA ARG A 339 0.71 -1.79 10.81
C ARG A 339 2.23 -1.99 10.94
N PHE A 340 2.71 -3.12 10.47
CA PHE A 340 4.13 -3.44 10.43
C PHE A 340 4.75 -2.95 9.13
N ASP A 341 5.78 -2.12 9.26
CA ASP A 341 6.58 -1.61 8.15
C ASP A 341 7.51 -2.70 7.58
N ALA A 342 7.62 -2.76 6.26
CA ALA A 342 8.53 -3.65 5.52
C ALA A 342 8.58 -5.08 6.09
N ALA A 343 7.41 -5.65 6.41
CA ALA A 343 7.29 -6.88 7.19
C ALA A 343 7.97 -8.08 6.49
N MET A 344 8.03 -8.06 5.17
CA MET A 344 8.72 -9.09 4.37
C MET A 344 10.20 -9.24 4.72
N THR A 345 10.89 -8.18 5.17
CA THR A 345 12.31 -8.22 5.54
C THR A 345 12.60 -9.15 6.71
N LEU A 346 11.61 -9.38 7.59
CA LEU A 346 11.73 -10.20 8.78
C LEU A 346 11.18 -11.63 8.64
N ALA A 347 10.73 -12.02 7.44
CA ALA A 347 10.51 -13.44 7.18
C ALA A 347 11.85 -14.18 7.27
N LYS A 348 11.88 -15.34 7.92
CA LYS A 348 13.10 -16.15 8.17
C LYS A 348 13.97 -16.31 6.92
N LYS A 349 13.36 -16.60 5.76
CA LYS A 349 14.06 -16.72 4.47
C LYS A 349 14.75 -15.43 4.01
N HIS A 350 14.15 -14.27 4.30
CA HIS A 350 14.67 -12.97 3.88
C HIS A 350 15.74 -12.48 4.84
N ILE A 351 15.62 -12.76 6.13
CA ILE A 351 16.72 -12.56 7.08
C ILE A 351 17.96 -13.32 6.60
N GLN A 352 17.81 -14.60 6.22
CA GLN A 352 18.93 -15.38 5.67
C GLN A 352 19.46 -14.75 4.38
N ARG A 353 18.61 -14.57 3.37
CA ARG A 353 19.01 -14.03 2.05
C ARG A 353 19.73 -12.67 2.15
N LEU A 354 19.24 -11.78 3.01
CA LEU A 354 19.74 -10.41 3.11
C LEU A 354 21.02 -10.33 3.96
N TRP A 355 21.00 -10.92 5.15
CA TRP A 355 22.03 -10.66 6.16
C TRP A 355 23.02 -11.81 6.35
N PHE A 356 22.64 -13.03 5.96
CA PHE A 356 23.40 -14.26 6.16
C PHE A 356 23.28 -15.20 4.94
N PRO A 357 23.60 -14.73 3.72
CA PRO A 357 23.41 -15.52 2.52
C PRO A 357 24.23 -16.81 2.55
N GLU A 358 23.73 -17.88 1.94
CA GLU A 358 24.52 -19.12 1.83
C GLU A 358 25.72 -18.89 0.90
N PRO A 359 26.90 -19.45 1.21
CA PRO A 359 28.05 -19.37 0.31
C PRO A 359 27.72 -19.88 -1.09
N GLY A 360 27.97 -19.05 -2.10
CA GLY A 360 27.70 -19.32 -3.53
C GLY A 360 26.35 -18.80 -4.04
N ALA A 361 25.45 -18.35 -3.14
CA ALA A 361 24.14 -17.83 -3.50
C ALA A 361 24.15 -16.35 -3.94
N GLY A 362 25.30 -15.67 -3.82
CA GLY A 362 25.43 -14.22 -3.93
C GLY A 362 25.01 -13.49 -2.63
N GLY A 363 25.22 -12.17 -2.60
CA GLY A 363 24.78 -11.31 -1.50
C GLY A 363 23.94 -10.13 -1.98
N ALA A 364 22.82 -9.89 -1.28
CA ALA A 364 21.94 -8.76 -1.58
C ALA A 364 22.42 -7.45 -0.94
N ILE A 365 23.16 -7.55 0.17
CA ILE A 365 23.66 -6.42 0.93
C ILE A 365 25.19 -6.44 0.83
N PRO A 366 25.82 -5.36 0.35
CA PRO A 366 27.28 -5.32 0.22
C PRO A 366 27.99 -5.63 1.55
N SER A 367 29.07 -6.42 1.49
CA SER A 367 29.90 -6.94 2.58
C SER A 367 29.29 -8.07 3.43
N ARG A 368 28.10 -8.57 3.10
CA ARG A 368 27.44 -9.62 3.90
C ARG A 368 27.76 -11.04 3.43
N ALA A 369 28.09 -11.26 2.17
CA ALA A 369 28.48 -12.57 1.64
C ALA A 369 29.65 -13.21 2.40
N GLU A 370 30.65 -12.42 2.81
CA GLU A 370 31.78 -12.92 3.59
C GLU A 370 31.37 -13.49 4.97
N ARG A 371 30.23 -13.02 5.48
CA ARG A 371 29.62 -13.42 6.76
C ARG A 371 28.44 -14.39 6.56
N GLY A 372 28.30 -14.93 5.36
CA GLY A 372 27.32 -15.96 5.03
C GLY A 372 27.50 -17.23 5.86
N ILE A 373 26.39 -17.85 6.21
CA ILE A 373 26.35 -19.12 6.96
C ILE A 373 25.52 -20.14 6.19
N SER A 374 25.75 -21.42 6.48
CA SER A 374 24.96 -22.49 5.85
C SER A 374 23.51 -22.45 6.34
N ARG A 375 22.60 -23.03 5.54
CA ARG A 375 21.20 -23.15 5.93
C ARG A 375 20.99 -23.89 7.25
N SER A 376 21.75 -24.94 7.54
CA SER A 376 21.64 -25.70 8.79
C SER A 376 22.06 -24.87 10.00
N GLU A 377 23.14 -24.09 9.90
CA GLU A 377 23.58 -23.17 10.95
C GLU A 377 22.55 -22.06 11.18
N PHE A 378 22.00 -21.50 10.10
CA PHE A 378 20.94 -20.49 10.19
C PHE A 378 19.68 -21.04 10.84
N GLU A 379 19.22 -22.24 10.43
CA GLU A 379 18.06 -22.91 11.02
C GLU A 379 18.28 -23.28 12.49
N ALA A 380 19.52 -23.59 12.90
CA ALA A 380 19.85 -23.81 14.31
C ALA A 380 19.78 -22.52 15.15
N ALA A 381 20.23 -21.38 14.60
CA ALA A 381 20.21 -20.08 15.29
C ALA A 381 18.82 -19.43 15.32
N MET A 382 18.01 -19.67 14.30
CA MET A 382 16.64 -19.18 14.17
C MET A 382 15.70 -20.35 13.80
N PRO A 383 15.32 -21.21 14.76
CA PRO A 383 14.52 -22.40 14.48
C PRO A 383 13.11 -22.06 14.01
N GLU A 384 12.46 -21.12 14.68
CA GLU A 384 11.08 -20.71 14.40
C GLU A 384 11.00 -19.48 13.48
N GLU A 385 9.83 -19.30 12.88
CA GLU A 385 9.52 -18.12 12.07
C GLU A 385 9.07 -16.96 12.98
N PHE A 386 9.79 -15.84 12.94
CA PHE A 386 9.59 -14.72 13.86
C PHE A 386 8.15 -14.21 13.85
N TRP A 387 7.58 -14.02 12.66
CA TRP A 387 6.19 -13.55 12.55
C TRP A 387 5.18 -14.56 13.08
N ARG A 388 5.47 -15.85 12.99
CA ARG A 388 4.59 -16.88 13.57
C ARG A 388 4.57 -16.77 15.09
N GLU A 389 5.74 -16.57 15.71
CA GLU A 389 5.87 -16.33 17.15
C GLU A 389 5.11 -15.06 17.55
N VAL A 390 5.28 -13.95 16.83
CA VAL A 390 4.55 -12.69 17.08
C VAL A 390 3.04 -12.91 17.07
N VAL A 391 2.51 -13.57 16.03
CA VAL A 391 1.06 -13.79 15.92
C VAL A 391 0.55 -14.70 17.04
N ASP A 392 1.27 -15.77 17.38
CA ASP A 392 0.89 -16.67 18.47
C ASP A 392 0.89 -15.95 19.84
N ARG A 393 1.91 -15.12 20.11
CA ARG A 393 2.01 -14.32 21.34
C ARG A 393 0.93 -13.24 21.42
N VAL A 394 0.65 -12.54 20.33
CA VAL A 394 -0.45 -11.57 20.25
C VAL A 394 -1.79 -12.25 20.52
N ALA A 395 -2.05 -13.41 19.91
CA ALA A 395 -3.29 -14.16 20.14
C ALA A 395 -3.44 -14.64 21.60
N ALA A 396 -2.33 -14.96 22.27
CA ALA A 396 -2.33 -15.41 23.66
C ALA A 396 -2.46 -14.25 24.67
N GLU A 397 -1.76 -13.13 24.45
CA GLU A 397 -1.60 -12.07 25.45
C GLU A 397 -2.46 -10.83 25.21
N VAL A 398 -2.75 -10.51 23.94
CA VAL A 398 -3.49 -9.31 23.50
C VAL A 398 -4.43 -9.65 22.34
N PRO A 399 -5.42 -10.56 22.55
CA PRO A 399 -6.21 -11.17 21.47
C PRO A 399 -7.16 -10.20 20.73
N ASP A 400 -7.29 -8.94 21.15
CA ASP A 400 -8.11 -7.92 20.49
C ASP A 400 -7.28 -6.98 19.61
N THR A 401 -6.14 -7.47 19.11
CA THR A 401 -5.23 -6.73 18.22
C THR A 401 -5.27 -7.25 16.80
N LEU A 402 -5.51 -6.36 15.84
CA LEU A 402 -5.44 -6.62 14.39
C LEU A 402 -4.04 -6.28 13.88
N LEU A 403 -3.43 -7.24 13.18
CA LEU A 403 -2.07 -7.13 12.64
C LEU A 403 -2.11 -6.96 11.12
N LEU A 404 -1.59 -5.85 10.60
CA LEU A 404 -1.45 -5.57 9.18
C LEU A 404 0.02 -5.67 8.79
N ALA A 405 0.35 -6.52 7.83
CA ALA A 405 1.67 -6.59 7.24
C ALA A 405 1.74 -5.74 5.98
N GLU A 406 2.64 -4.76 5.95
CA GLU A 406 3.16 -4.28 4.67
C GLU A 406 4.16 -5.32 4.16
N ALA A 407 3.69 -6.24 3.34
CA ALA A 407 4.51 -7.23 2.67
C ALA A 407 4.33 -7.13 1.16
N PHE A 408 5.43 -7.27 0.43
CA PHE A 408 5.47 -7.35 -1.03
C PHE A 408 6.17 -8.66 -1.43
N TRP A 409 6.57 -8.77 -2.70
CA TRP A 409 7.33 -9.92 -3.25
C TRP A 409 6.56 -11.23 -3.33
N LEU A 410 5.27 -11.17 -3.68
CA LEU A 410 4.40 -12.35 -3.88
C LEU A 410 4.25 -13.20 -2.60
N MET A 411 4.38 -12.58 -1.44
CA MET A 411 4.31 -13.24 -0.12
C MET A 411 2.97 -13.04 0.57
N GLU A 412 1.99 -12.41 -0.07
CA GLU A 412 0.71 -12.04 0.54
C GLU A 412 0.02 -13.28 1.11
N GLY A 413 -0.08 -14.34 0.29
CA GLY A 413 -0.62 -15.64 0.71
C GLY A 413 0.15 -16.22 1.89
N TYR A 414 1.48 -16.23 1.84
CA TYR A 414 2.33 -16.73 2.92
C TYR A 414 2.11 -15.99 4.25
N PHE A 415 2.05 -14.66 4.24
CA PHE A 415 1.83 -13.84 5.43
C PHE A 415 0.49 -14.13 6.10
N VAL A 416 -0.58 -14.25 5.32
CA VAL A 416 -1.91 -14.41 5.89
C VAL A 416 -2.26 -15.87 6.17
N ARG A 417 -1.91 -16.78 5.27
CA ARG A 417 -2.26 -18.20 5.34
C ARG A 417 -1.33 -18.97 6.26
N THR A 418 -0.01 -18.77 6.16
CA THR A 418 0.99 -19.54 6.91
C THR A 418 1.39 -18.83 8.20
N LEU A 419 1.76 -17.55 8.11
CA LEU A 419 2.22 -16.78 9.29
C LEU A 419 1.07 -16.31 10.17
N GLY A 420 -0.15 -16.26 9.63
CA GLY A 420 -1.35 -15.89 10.38
C GLY A 420 -1.53 -14.39 10.58
N MET A 421 -0.90 -13.54 9.78
CA MET A 421 -1.24 -12.11 9.80
C MET A 421 -2.71 -11.89 9.47
N HIS A 422 -3.35 -10.96 10.18
CA HIS A 422 -4.77 -10.70 9.97
C HIS A 422 -4.99 -10.09 8.59
N ARG A 423 -4.14 -9.12 8.21
CA ARG A 423 -4.21 -8.42 6.93
C ARG A 423 -2.83 -8.27 6.28
N VAL A 424 -2.80 -8.14 4.96
CA VAL A 424 -1.59 -7.89 4.17
C VAL A 424 -1.87 -6.90 3.04
N TYR A 425 -0.90 -6.05 2.70
CA TYR A 425 -1.06 -5.06 1.64
C TYR A 425 -1.32 -5.68 0.26
N ASN A 426 -2.10 -4.99 -0.57
CA ASN A 426 -2.40 -5.38 -1.94
C ASN A 426 -2.14 -4.22 -2.91
N SER A 427 -0.88 -4.00 -3.27
CA SER A 427 -0.48 -2.94 -4.21
C SER A 427 -1.02 -3.17 -5.63
N ALA A 428 -1.35 -4.43 -5.99
CA ALA A 428 -1.95 -4.75 -7.28
C ALA A 428 -3.29 -4.04 -7.49
N PHE A 429 -4.08 -3.83 -6.43
CA PHE A 429 -5.32 -3.03 -6.50
C PHE A 429 -5.04 -1.64 -7.06
N MET A 430 -4.07 -0.93 -6.47
CA MET A 430 -3.75 0.45 -6.86
C MET A 430 -3.16 0.51 -8.27
N HIS A 431 -2.07 -0.23 -8.52
CA HIS A 431 -1.33 -0.12 -9.77
C HIS A 431 -2.15 -0.60 -10.97
N MET A 432 -2.81 -1.76 -10.88
CA MET A 432 -3.53 -2.32 -12.03
C MET A 432 -4.79 -1.52 -12.36
N LEU A 433 -5.51 -1.01 -11.36
CA LEU A 433 -6.69 -0.16 -11.62
C LEU A 433 -6.30 1.23 -12.15
N ARG A 434 -5.17 1.79 -11.68
CA ARG A 434 -4.61 3.04 -12.20
C ARG A 434 -4.24 2.90 -13.68
N ASP A 435 -3.49 1.85 -14.01
CA ASP A 435 -2.93 1.62 -15.33
C ASP A 435 -3.94 0.95 -16.30
N GLU A 436 -5.16 0.66 -15.83
CA GLU A 436 -6.23 -0.05 -16.57
C GLU A 436 -5.81 -1.46 -17.04
N ASP A 437 -4.91 -2.10 -16.30
CA ASP A 437 -4.53 -3.50 -16.43
C ASP A 437 -5.61 -4.43 -15.85
N ASN A 438 -6.88 -4.16 -16.22
CA ASN A 438 -8.08 -4.73 -15.62
C ASN A 438 -8.12 -6.26 -15.73
N ALA A 439 -7.69 -6.80 -16.88
CA ALA A 439 -7.61 -8.25 -17.11
C ALA A 439 -6.67 -8.95 -16.10
N LYS A 440 -5.51 -8.34 -15.79
CA LYS A 440 -4.57 -8.90 -14.81
C LYS A 440 -5.17 -8.87 -13.41
N TYR A 441 -5.83 -7.77 -13.03
CA TYR A 441 -6.43 -7.65 -11.71
C TYR A 441 -7.62 -8.60 -11.53
N ARG A 442 -8.49 -8.73 -12.54
CA ARG A 442 -9.57 -9.73 -12.55
C ARG A 442 -9.02 -11.14 -12.44
N MET A 443 -7.96 -11.46 -13.18
CA MET A 443 -7.28 -12.76 -13.08
C MET A 443 -6.72 -13.00 -11.67
N ALA A 444 -6.11 -12.00 -11.02
CA ALA A 444 -5.64 -12.12 -9.65
C ALA A 444 -6.78 -12.45 -8.65
N ILE A 445 -7.95 -11.82 -8.80
CA ILE A 445 -9.14 -12.14 -8.00
C ILE A 445 -9.62 -13.57 -8.30
N LYS A 446 -9.77 -13.94 -9.58
CA LYS A 446 -10.19 -15.30 -9.99
C LYS A 446 -9.27 -16.38 -9.42
N ASN A 447 -7.95 -16.23 -9.60
CA ASN A 447 -6.95 -17.15 -9.06
C ASN A 447 -7.06 -17.29 -7.53
N THR A 448 -7.33 -16.18 -6.84
CA THR A 448 -7.52 -16.19 -5.39
C THR A 448 -8.79 -16.94 -4.98
N LEU A 449 -9.91 -16.75 -5.71
CA LEU A 449 -11.16 -17.47 -5.46
C LEU A 449 -11.07 -18.98 -5.76
N GLU A 450 -10.31 -19.36 -6.78
CA GLU A 450 -10.06 -20.76 -7.16
C GLU A 450 -9.08 -21.46 -6.22
N PHE A 451 -8.20 -20.72 -5.56
CA PHE A 451 -7.24 -21.25 -4.59
C PHE A 451 -7.76 -21.24 -3.15
N ASP A 452 -8.08 -20.06 -2.60
CA ASP A 452 -8.67 -19.87 -1.28
C ASP A 452 -9.25 -18.46 -1.15
N ALA A 453 -10.59 -18.37 -1.25
CA ALA A 453 -11.30 -17.09 -1.17
C ALA A 453 -11.02 -16.31 0.12
N ARG A 454 -10.64 -16.97 1.23
CA ARG A 454 -10.34 -16.31 2.51
C ARG A 454 -9.12 -15.40 2.46
N ILE A 455 -8.27 -15.52 1.44
CA ILE A 455 -7.16 -14.58 1.22
C ILE A 455 -7.70 -13.21 0.79
N LEU A 456 -8.77 -13.17 -0.03
CA LEU A 456 -9.34 -11.93 -0.56
C LEU A 456 -9.82 -10.99 0.56
N GLN A 457 -10.46 -11.52 1.61
CA GLN A 457 -10.87 -10.73 2.79
C GLN A 457 -9.71 -10.25 3.68
N ARG A 458 -8.49 -10.71 3.41
CA ARG A 458 -7.30 -10.32 4.18
C ARG A 458 -6.45 -9.27 3.49
N TYR A 459 -6.76 -8.89 2.26
CA TYR A 459 -6.07 -7.79 1.61
C TYR A 459 -6.40 -6.44 2.23
N VAL A 460 -5.38 -5.59 2.35
CA VAL A 460 -5.53 -4.15 2.54
C VAL A 460 -5.48 -3.52 1.15
N ASN A 461 -6.63 -3.08 0.67
CA ASN A 461 -6.73 -2.36 -0.59
C ASN A 461 -6.59 -0.86 -0.30
N PHE A 462 -5.92 -0.13 -1.18
CA PHE A 462 -5.75 1.32 -1.07
C PHE A 462 -5.60 1.96 -2.44
N MET A 463 -5.99 3.23 -2.57
CA MET A 463 -5.72 4.04 -3.77
C MET A 463 -4.40 4.81 -3.66
N ASN A 464 -3.96 5.06 -2.44
CA ASN A 464 -2.61 5.52 -2.13
C ASN A 464 -2.24 5.15 -0.69
N ASN A 465 -0.95 5.11 -0.43
CA ASN A 465 -0.37 5.03 0.91
C ASN A 465 0.62 6.21 1.08
N PRO A 466 1.33 6.34 2.22
CA PRO A 466 2.30 7.42 2.43
C PRO A 466 3.48 7.44 1.43
N ASP A 467 3.84 6.28 0.88
CA ASP A 467 4.99 6.13 -0.03
C ASP A 467 4.62 6.33 -1.51
N GLU A 468 3.33 6.36 -1.81
CA GLU A 468 2.79 6.52 -3.16
C GLU A 468 2.32 7.96 -3.43
N LYS A 469 2.11 8.28 -4.71
CA LYS A 469 1.47 9.54 -5.10
C LYS A 469 0.04 9.62 -4.55
N THR A 470 -0.47 10.83 -4.36
CA THR A 470 -1.84 11.01 -3.87
C THR A 470 -2.87 10.38 -4.81
N ALA A 471 -4.01 9.93 -4.27
CA ALA A 471 -5.03 9.28 -5.07
C ALA A 471 -5.55 10.18 -6.20
N VAL A 472 -5.62 11.50 -5.99
CA VAL A 472 -6.02 12.47 -7.03
C VAL A 472 -4.99 12.61 -8.14
N GLU A 473 -3.69 12.54 -7.84
CA GLU A 473 -2.64 12.53 -8.87
C GLU A 473 -2.64 11.23 -9.69
N GLN A 474 -2.98 10.10 -9.06
CA GLN A 474 -2.96 8.80 -9.72
C GLN A 474 -4.23 8.53 -10.55
N PHE A 475 -5.40 8.90 -10.05
CA PHE A 475 -6.70 8.55 -10.64
C PHE A 475 -7.48 9.76 -11.18
N GLY A 476 -6.99 10.98 -10.98
CA GLY A 476 -7.73 12.21 -11.21
C GLY A 476 -8.76 12.49 -10.11
N ASN A 477 -9.66 13.44 -10.35
CA ASN A 477 -10.74 13.83 -9.43
C ASN A 477 -12.15 13.61 -10.02
N GLY A 478 -12.27 12.82 -11.09
CA GLY A 478 -13.51 12.53 -11.80
C GLY A 478 -14.01 11.09 -11.63
N ASP A 479 -14.77 10.59 -12.60
CA ASP A 479 -15.48 9.31 -12.51
C ASP A 479 -14.57 8.11 -12.27
N LYS A 480 -13.35 8.09 -12.85
CA LYS A 480 -12.37 7.01 -12.61
C LYS A 480 -12.00 6.90 -11.13
N TYR A 481 -11.73 8.03 -10.47
CA TYR A 481 -11.42 8.07 -9.04
C TYR A 481 -12.57 7.47 -8.23
N PHE A 482 -13.81 7.94 -8.46
CA PHE A 482 -14.95 7.50 -7.68
C PHE A 482 -15.32 6.05 -7.97
N GLY A 483 -15.17 5.58 -9.20
CA GLY A 483 -15.37 4.18 -9.57
C GLY A 483 -14.38 3.24 -8.86
N VAL A 484 -13.10 3.61 -8.82
CA VAL A 484 -12.08 2.86 -8.05
C VAL A 484 -12.32 2.97 -6.54
N CYS A 485 -12.77 4.12 -6.04
CA CYS A 485 -13.10 4.31 -4.63
C CYS A 485 -14.35 3.49 -4.21
N VAL A 486 -15.31 3.28 -5.12
CA VAL A 486 -16.40 2.32 -4.92
C VAL A 486 -15.83 0.92 -4.79
N LEU A 487 -14.96 0.48 -5.73
CA LEU A 487 -14.31 -0.83 -5.62
C LEU A 487 -13.55 -1.01 -4.30
N LEU A 488 -12.81 0.01 -3.87
CA LEU A 488 -12.11 0.03 -2.58
C LEU A 488 -13.08 -0.24 -1.43
N SER A 489 -14.25 0.41 -1.46
CA SER A 489 -15.25 0.36 -0.40
C SER A 489 -16.08 -0.93 -0.38
N THR A 490 -16.21 -1.62 -1.53
CA THR A 490 -17.16 -2.73 -1.71
C THR A 490 -16.53 -4.09 -2.05
N LEU A 491 -15.24 -4.16 -2.35
CA LEU A 491 -14.53 -5.45 -2.39
C LEU A 491 -14.30 -6.02 -0.98
N PRO A 492 -14.21 -7.35 -0.82
CA PRO A 492 -13.73 -7.96 0.43
C PRO A 492 -12.31 -7.47 0.76
N GLY A 493 -11.99 -7.38 2.05
CA GLY A 493 -10.69 -6.87 2.53
C GLY A 493 -10.82 -5.68 3.48
N LEU A 494 -9.72 -4.99 3.72
CA LEU A 494 -9.68 -3.75 4.50
C LEU A 494 -9.50 -2.58 3.54
N PRO A 495 -10.48 -1.66 3.41
CA PRO A 495 -10.27 -0.40 2.71
C PRO A 495 -9.42 0.55 3.54
N MET A 496 -8.29 0.99 2.98
CA MET A 496 -7.44 2.02 3.56
C MET A 496 -7.43 3.27 2.70
N PHE A 497 -7.69 4.41 3.34
CA PHE A 497 -7.67 5.75 2.74
C PHE A 497 -6.41 6.49 3.14
N GLY A 498 -5.76 7.14 2.17
CA GLY A 498 -4.56 7.93 2.41
C GLY A 498 -4.85 9.31 3.04
N HIS A 499 -3.79 9.95 3.52
CA HIS A 499 -3.85 11.33 4.00
C HIS A 499 -4.36 12.24 2.86
N GLY A 500 -5.39 13.04 3.12
CA GLY A 500 -5.88 14.05 2.18
C GLY A 500 -6.74 13.48 1.05
N GLN A 501 -6.95 12.15 1.03
CA GLN A 501 -7.68 11.49 -0.05
C GLN A 501 -9.13 11.95 -0.15
N VAL A 502 -9.80 12.25 0.97
CA VAL A 502 -11.19 12.74 0.98
C VAL A 502 -11.24 14.23 0.65
N GLU A 503 -10.24 14.99 1.13
CA GLU A 503 -10.12 16.43 0.90
C GLU A 503 -9.69 16.79 -0.52
N GLY A 504 -9.11 15.84 -1.25
CA GLY A 504 -8.60 16.03 -2.61
C GLY A 504 -7.23 16.68 -2.68
N PHE A 505 -6.40 16.57 -1.63
CA PHE A 505 -5.06 17.16 -1.61
C PHE A 505 -4.10 16.47 -2.59
N HIS A 506 -3.29 17.27 -3.27
CA HIS A 506 -2.29 16.82 -4.22
C HIS A 506 -0.92 16.58 -3.59
N GLU A 507 -0.57 17.31 -2.51
CA GLU A 507 0.74 17.19 -1.89
C GLU A 507 0.94 15.80 -1.25
N LYS A 508 2.00 15.10 -1.67
CA LYS A 508 2.46 13.88 -1.01
C LYS A 508 3.35 14.25 0.18
N TYR A 509 3.04 13.71 1.36
CA TYR A 509 3.82 13.92 2.58
C TYR A 509 4.79 12.77 2.81
N GLY A 510 6.09 13.05 2.74
CA GLY A 510 7.14 12.15 3.18
C GLY A 510 7.19 12.00 4.70
N MET A 511 7.98 11.04 5.19
CA MET A 511 8.11 10.72 6.62
C MET A 511 8.77 11.84 7.44
N GLU A 512 9.44 12.78 6.78
CA GLU A 512 10.14 13.95 7.33
C GLU A 512 9.31 15.22 7.42
N TYR A 513 8.04 15.19 6.97
CA TYR A 513 7.20 16.39 6.94
C TYR A 513 6.66 16.73 8.33
N ARG A 514 6.88 17.98 8.76
CA ARG A 514 6.26 18.55 9.97
C ARG A 514 4.97 19.31 9.68
N ARG A 515 4.81 19.82 8.47
CA ARG A 515 3.66 20.62 8.01
C ARG A 515 3.50 20.47 6.50
N ALA A 516 2.32 20.77 5.99
CA ALA A 516 2.11 20.89 4.55
C ALA A 516 2.94 22.07 4.01
N LYS A 517 3.64 21.89 2.89
CA LYS A 517 4.38 22.97 2.23
C LYS A 517 3.47 23.71 1.26
N TRP A 518 2.45 23.03 0.74
CA TRP A 518 1.45 23.62 -0.13
C TRP A 518 0.31 24.17 0.71
N ASP A 519 -0.19 25.35 0.35
CA ASP A 519 -1.37 25.95 0.96
C ASP A 519 -2.62 25.46 0.23
N GLU A 520 -2.92 24.17 0.38
CA GLU A 520 -4.07 23.53 -0.24
C GLU A 520 -5.33 23.70 0.61
N THR A 521 -6.42 24.08 -0.05
CA THR A 521 -7.77 24.06 0.54
C THR A 521 -8.53 22.84 0.04
N ALA A 522 -9.34 22.22 0.90
CA ALA A 522 -10.15 21.08 0.50
C ALA A 522 -11.10 21.43 -0.66
N ASP A 523 -11.26 20.51 -1.62
CA ASP A 523 -12.28 20.64 -2.65
C ASP A 523 -13.64 20.25 -2.06
N GLU A 524 -14.39 21.25 -1.62
CA GLU A 524 -15.71 21.08 -1.01
C GLU A 524 -16.73 20.36 -1.92
N GLY A 525 -16.60 20.48 -3.25
CA GLY A 525 -17.44 19.74 -4.20
C GLY A 525 -17.10 18.25 -4.19
N PHE A 526 -15.80 17.94 -4.21
CA PHE A 526 -15.26 16.59 -4.13
C PHE A 526 -15.60 15.91 -2.80
N VAL A 527 -15.41 16.61 -1.68
CA VAL A 527 -15.76 16.13 -0.33
C VAL A 527 -17.24 15.77 -0.24
N ARG A 528 -18.14 16.67 -0.68
CA ARG A 528 -19.59 16.39 -0.69
C ARG A 528 -19.95 15.20 -1.56
N TYR A 529 -19.25 15.01 -2.68
CA TYR A 529 -19.50 13.86 -3.54
C TYR A 529 -19.01 12.55 -2.91
N HIS A 530 -17.89 12.59 -2.18
CA HIS A 530 -17.42 11.50 -1.30
C HIS A 530 -18.46 11.13 -0.24
N GLU A 531 -18.97 12.13 0.48
CA GLU A 531 -20.01 11.95 1.50
C GLU A 531 -21.31 11.39 0.92
N ARG A 532 -21.65 11.78 -0.30
CA ARG A 532 -22.84 11.29 -1.00
C ARG A 532 -22.69 9.85 -1.47
N ILE A 533 -21.56 9.50 -2.08
CA ILE A 533 -21.40 8.23 -2.83
C ILE A 533 -20.65 7.17 -2.02
N ILE A 534 -19.58 7.53 -1.34
CA ILE A 534 -18.66 6.59 -0.70
C ILE A 534 -19.05 6.34 0.75
N SER A 535 -19.35 7.39 1.52
CA SER A 535 -19.68 7.24 2.94
C SER A 535 -20.82 6.24 3.23
N PRO A 536 -21.93 6.20 2.46
CA PRO A 536 -22.98 5.20 2.66
C PRO A 536 -22.50 3.75 2.47
N LEU A 537 -21.53 3.53 1.57
CA LEU A 537 -20.94 2.21 1.33
C LEU A 537 -20.05 1.79 2.51
N LEU A 538 -19.28 2.74 3.07
CA LEU A 538 -18.45 2.51 4.26
C LEU A 538 -19.30 2.15 5.49
N HIS A 539 -20.43 2.83 5.71
CA HIS A 539 -21.39 2.46 6.78
C HIS A 539 -22.03 1.08 6.58
N ARG A 540 -22.07 0.59 5.33
CA ARG A 540 -22.57 -0.74 4.97
C ARG A 540 -21.46 -1.76 4.76
N ARG A 541 -20.24 -1.50 5.29
CA ARG A 541 -19.06 -2.37 5.14
C ARG A 541 -19.37 -3.84 5.44
N ARG A 542 -20.25 -4.13 6.41
CA ARG A 542 -20.69 -5.49 6.77
C ARG A 542 -21.19 -6.34 5.59
N VAL A 543 -21.85 -5.73 4.61
CA VAL A 543 -22.38 -6.43 3.42
C VAL A 543 -21.26 -6.91 2.52
N PHE A 544 -20.14 -6.18 2.51
CA PHE A 544 -19.06 -6.35 1.55
C PHE A 544 -17.79 -6.97 2.14
N ALA A 545 -17.73 -7.17 3.46
CA ALA A 545 -16.48 -7.44 4.18
C ALA A 545 -15.96 -8.86 3.98
N GLY A 546 -16.87 -9.82 4.08
CA GLY A 546 -16.55 -11.25 3.99
C GLY A 546 -16.61 -11.80 2.58
N VAL A 547 -16.20 -13.05 2.45
CA VAL A 547 -16.15 -13.78 1.17
C VAL A 547 -17.19 -14.90 1.06
N ASP A 548 -17.89 -15.23 2.15
CA ASP A 548 -18.81 -16.38 2.21
C ASP A 548 -19.90 -16.36 1.14
N ASN A 549 -20.39 -15.17 0.78
CA ASN A 549 -21.38 -14.97 -0.28
C ASN A 549 -20.86 -14.09 -1.41
N PHE A 550 -19.55 -13.89 -1.51
CA PHE A 550 -18.95 -13.07 -2.55
C PHE A 550 -18.94 -13.82 -3.87
N MET A 551 -19.51 -13.21 -4.91
CA MET A 551 -19.57 -13.79 -6.26
C MET A 551 -19.05 -12.77 -7.25
N LEU A 552 -17.94 -13.07 -7.93
CA LEU A 552 -17.44 -12.30 -9.08
C LEU A 552 -18.15 -12.79 -10.35
N TYR A 553 -18.56 -11.88 -11.23
CA TYR A 553 -19.23 -12.18 -12.50
C TYR A 553 -18.39 -11.74 -13.69
N ASP A 554 -18.56 -12.45 -14.80
CA ASP A 554 -18.09 -12.03 -16.13
C ASP A 554 -19.22 -11.29 -16.86
N LEU A 555 -18.89 -10.16 -17.49
CA LEU A 555 -19.79 -9.49 -18.42
C LEU A 555 -19.56 -10.06 -19.82
N PHE A 556 -20.54 -10.79 -20.34
CA PHE A 556 -20.50 -11.30 -21.71
C PHE A 556 -21.05 -10.28 -22.68
N THR A 557 -20.24 -9.84 -23.64
CA THR A 557 -20.66 -8.93 -24.70
C THR A 557 -21.57 -9.65 -25.71
N PRO A 558 -22.33 -8.93 -26.55
CA PRO A 558 -23.15 -9.54 -27.60
C PRO A 558 -22.37 -10.44 -28.57
N GLU A 559 -21.07 -10.21 -28.70
CA GLU A 559 -20.14 -10.99 -29.53
C GLU A 559 -19.67 -12.28 -28.86
N GLY A 560 -20.04 -12.52 -27.60
CA GLY A 560 -19.74 -13.73 -26.83
C GLY A 560 -18.42 -13.71 -26.06
N GLY A 561 -17.65 -12.61 -26.13
CA GLY A 561 -16.44 -12.42 -25.35
C GLY A 561 -16.71 -11.88 -23.94
N VAL A 562 -15.77 -12.07 -23.02
CA VAL A 562 -15.79 -11.41 -21.71
C VAL A 562 -15.14 -10.03 -21.82
N ASP A 563 -15.82 -8.99 -21.35
CA ASP A 563 -15.21 -7.67 -21.20
C ASP A 563 -14.44 -7.59 -19.87
N GLU A 564 -13.13 -7.76 -19.95
CA GLU A 564 -12.24 -7.72 -18.80
C GLU A 564 -12.10 -6.32 -18.18
N ASN A 565 -12.67 -5.27 -18.78
CA ASN A 565 -12.70 -3.93 -18.19
C ASN A 565 -13.83 -3.73 -17.19
N VAL A 566 -14.74 -4.71 -17.07
CA VAL A 566 -15.91 -4.62 -16.20
C VAL A 566 -15.72 -5.46 -14.95
N PHE A 567 -15.77 -4.81 -13.79
CA PHE A 567 -15.84 -5.46 -12.49
C PHE A 567 -17.30 -5.56 -12.07
N ALA A 568 -17.86 -6.76 -12.07
CA ALA A 568 -19.21 -7.02 -11.60
C ALA A 568 -19.17 -8.09 -10.51
N TYR A 569 -19.72 -7.80 -9.33
CA TYR A 569 -19.77 -8.75 -8.22
C TYR A 569 -20.92 -8.47 -7.27
N SER A 570 -21.37 -9.50 -6.58
CA SER A 570 -22.34 -9.38 -5.49
C SER A 570 -21.79 -9.89 -4.18
N ASN A 571 -22.35 -9.40 -3.09
CA ASN A 571 -22.14 -9.95 -1.76
C ASN A 571 -23.43 -9.89 -0.94
N ARG A 572 -23.51 -10.71 0.10
CA ARG A 572 -24.67 -10.80 0.99
C ARG A 572 -24.21 -10.99 2.43
N PHE A 573 -24.89 -10.29 3.32
CA PHE A 573 -24.77 -10.47 4.76
C PHE A 573 -26.18 -10.47 5.36
N GLU A 574 -26.57 -11.58 5.97
CA GLU A 574 -27.94 -11.81 6.46
C GLU A 574 -28.98 -11.50 5.36
N ASN A 575 -29.88 -10.55 5.61
CA ASN A 575 -30.90 -10.11 4.67
C ASN A 575 -30.43 -9.00 3.74
N GLU A 576 -29.28 -8.37 3.97
CA GLU A 576 -28.74 -7.33 3.11
C GLU A 576 -27.90 -7.90 1.99
N ARG A 577 -27.96 -7.26 0.82
CA ARG A 577 -27.20 -7.67 -0.36
C ARG A 577 -26.85 -6.47 -1.22
N GLY A 578 -25.74 -6.59 -1.93
CA GLY A 578 -25.27 -5.59 -2.88
C GLY A 578 -24.82 -6.23 -4.18
N LEU A 579 -25.04 -5.52 -5.29
CA LEU A 579 -24.48 -5.82 -6.60
C LEU A 579 -23.76 -4.57 -7.11
N VAL A 580 -22.45 -4.69 -7.29
CA VAL A 580 -21.59 -3.59 -7.75
C VAL A 580 -21.14 -3.90 -9.17
N ILE A 581 -21.23 -2.90 -10.04
CA ILE A 581 -20.79 -3.00 -11.44
C ILE A 581 -19.99 -1.74 -11.76
N TYR A 582 -18.75 -1.89 -12.22
CA TYR A 582 -17.89 -0.77 -12.59
C TYR A 582 -17.13 -1.07 -13.87
N HIS A 583 -17.16 -0.14 -14.82
CA HIS A 583 -16.41 -0.20 -16.06
C HIS A 583 -15.13 0.65 -15.96
N ASN A 584 -13.98 0.04 -15.67
CA ASN A 584 -12.72 0.78 -15.47
C ASN A 584 -12.01 1.10 -16.80
N ARG A 585 -12.71 1.79 -17.72
CA ARG A 585 -12.19 2.15 -19.04
C ARG A 585 -12.89 3.38 -19.57
N PHE A 586 -12.16 4.22 -20.29
CA PHE A 586 -12.74 5.30 -21.09
C PHE A 586 -13.30 4.78 -22.42
N ALA A 587 -14.39 4.02 -22.35
CA ALA A 587 -15.10 3.48 -23.52
C ALA A 587 -16.56 3.17 -23.16
N ASP A 588 -17.37 2.83 -24.15
CA ASP A 588 -18.70 2.27 -23.94
C ASP A 588 -18.65 0.73 -24.06
N THR A 589 -19.45 0.03 -23.26
CA THR A 589 -19.63 -1.42 -23.33
C THR A 589 -21.04 -1.81 -22.90
N ARG A 590 -21.46 -3.02 -23.26
CA ARG A 590 -22.77 -3.57 -22.92
C ARG A 590 -22.71 -5.10 -22.91
N GLY A 591 -23.54 -5.72 -22.10
CA GLY A 591 -23.55 -7.17 -22.01
C GLY A 591 -24.43 -7.73 -20.91
N TRP A 592 -24.31 -9.04 -20.69
CA TRP A 592 -25.03 -9.77 -19.65
C TRP A 592 -24.11 -10.26 -18.56
N ILE A 593 -24.51 -10.04 -17.32
CA ILE A 593 -23.97 -10.76 -16.15
C ILE A 593 -24.95 -11.87 -15.78
N ARG A 594 -24.50 -13.12 -15.74
CA ARG A 594 -25.38 -14.28 -15.50
C ARG A 594 -24.78 -15.32 -14.57
N MET A 595 -23.57 -15.78 -14.86
CA MET A 595 -22.88 -16.81 -14.09
C MET A 595 -21.64 -16.21 -13.43
N SER A 596 -21.36 -16.63 -12.20
CA SER A 596 -20.12 -16.24 -11.52
C SER A 596 -18.90 -16.83 -12.25
N ALA A 597 -17.74 -16.21 -12.05
CA ALA A 597 -16.47 -16.88 -12.23
C ALA A 597 -16.40 -18.13 -11.33
N ALA A 598 -15.50 -19.05 -11.66
CA ALA A 598 -15.26 -20.22 -10.84
C ALA A 598 -14.69 -19.80 -9.47
N TYR A 599 -15.09 -20.51 -8.43
CA TYR A 599 -14.54 -20.39 -7.08
C TYR A 599 -14.52 -21.76 -6.42
N LEU A 600 -13.64 -21.92 -5.43
CA LEU A 600 -13.48 -23.18 -4.70
C LEU A 600 -14.55 -23.29 -3.60
N GLU A 601 -15.38 -24.33 -3.65
CA GLU A 601 -16.35 -24.68 -2.61
C GLU A 601 -16.22 -26.18 -2.32
N ASN A 602 -15.95 -26.56 -1.06
CA ASN A 602 -15.77 -27.96 -0.66
C ASN A 602 -14.73 -28.73 -1.50
N GLY A 603 -13.66 -28.06 -1.94
CA GLY A 603 -12.60 -28.65 -2.76
C GLY A 603 -12.94 -28.84 -4.24
N GLN A 604 -14.08 -28.36 -4.71
CA GLN A 604 -14.49 -28.39 -6.12
C GLN A 604 -14.69 -26.99 -6.66
N LEU A 605 -14.29 -26.77 -7.91
CA LEU A 605 -14.59 -25.54 -8.62
C LEU A 605 -16.06 -25.53 -9.04
N THR A 606 -16.78 -24.50 -8.63
CA THR A 606 -18.21 -24.34 -8.89
C THR A 606 -18.54 -22.92 -9.36
N GLN A 607 -19.74 -22.73 -9.89
CA GLN A 607 -20.27 -21.45 -10.34
C GLN A 607 -21.73 -21.31 -9.88
N LYS A 608 -22.15 -20.08 -9.56
CA LYS A 608 -23.54 -19.76 -9.19
C LYS A 608 -24.15 -18.78 -10.16
N SER A 609 -25.47 -18.86 -10.36
CA SER A 609 -26.20 -17.85 -11.13
C SER A 609 -26.24 -16.53 -10.36
N LEU A 610 -26.44 -15.41 -11.06
CA LEU A 610 -26.64 -14.10 -10.45
C LEU A 610 -27.81 -14.11 -9.46
N ALA A 611 -28.89 -14.80 -9.81
CA ALA A 611 -30.05 -14.92 -8.93
C ALA A 611 -29.71 -15.67 -7.64
N ASP A 612 -28.91 -16.74 -7.70
CA ASP A 612 -28.52 -17.51 -6.52
C ASP A 612 -27.51 -16.76 -5.65
N GLY A 613 -26.53 -16.08 -6.27
CA GLY A 613 -25.58 -15.21 -5.57
C GLY A 613 -26.29 -14.09 -4.80
N LEU A 614 -27.32 -13.49 -5.39
CA LEU A 614 -28.16 -12.50 -4.72
C LEU A 614 -29.24 -13.10 -3.81
N GLY A 615 -29.48 -14.41 -3.85
CA GLY A 615 -30.54 -15.06 -3.06
C GLY A 615 -31.94 -14.58 -3.46
N LEU A 616 -32.19 -14.42 -4.75
CA LEU A 616 -33.52 -14.07 -5.26
C LEU A 616 -34.48 -15.27 -5.13
N PRO A 617 -35.78 -15.05 -4.88
CA PRO A 617 -36.79 -16.10 -4.95
C PRO A 617 -36.92 -16.66 -6.37
N SER A 618 -37.66 -17.77 -6.53
CA SER A 618 -37.90 -18.37 -7.86
C SER A 618 -38.74 -17.45 -8.75
N ASP A 619 -39.77 -16.83 -8.16
CA ASP A 619 -40.79 -16.05 -8.84
C ASP A 619 -40.98 -14.67 -8.18
N GLY A 620 -41.93 -13.89 -8.69
CA GLY A 620 -42.16 -12.50 -8.28
C GLY A 620 -41.17 -11.52 -8.89
N TYR A 621 -41.04 -10.37 -8.24
CA TYR A 621 -40.23 -9.24 -8.68
C TYR A 621 -39.32 -8.76 -7.56
N VAL A 622 -38.15 -8.27 -7.97
CA VAL A 622 -37.18 -7.64 -7.09
C VAL A 622 -37.08 -6.16 -7.44
N ILE A 623 -37.18 -5.32 -6.41
CA ILE A 623 -36.92 -3.89 -6.49
C ILE A 623 -35.62 -3.60 -5.78
N PHE A 624 -34.76 -2.78 -6.37
CA PHE A 624 -33.48 -2.38 -5.79
C PHE A 624 -33.13 -0.96 -6.23
N ARG A 625 -32.24 -0.30 -5.49
CA ARG A 625 -31.85 1.08 -5.70
C ARG A 625 -30.39 1.16 -6.08
N ASP A 626 -30.05 1.96 -7.09
CA ASP A 626 -28.67 2.30 -7.40
C ASP A 626 -28.17 3.41 -6.47
N GLY A 627 -27.12 3.17 -5.69
CA GLY A 627 -26.51 4.15 -4.79
C GLY A 627 -25.82 5.31 -5.51
N ILE A 628 -25.55 5.19 -6.82
CA ILE A 628 -24.93 6.27 -7.61
C ILE A 628 -26.01 7.23 -8.13
N THR A 629 -26.99 6.69 -8.86
CA THR A 629 -28.06 7.48 -9.50
C THR A 629 -29.26 7.75 -8.61
N TYR A 630 -29.38 7.03 -7.49
CA TYR A 630 -30.52 7.00 -6.57
C TYR A 630 -31.84 6.53 -7.18
N LEU A 631 -31.83 6.02 -8.41
CA LEU A 631 -32.99 5.46 -9.08
C LEU A 631 -33.26 4.04 -8.56
N GLU A 632 -34.54 3.71 -8.41
CA GLU A 632 -35.03 2.37 -8.18
C GLU A 632 -35.36 1.66 -9.50
N TYR A 633 -35.15 0.35 -9.50
CA TYR A 633 -35.38 -0.53 -10.62
C TYR A 633 -36.23 -1.71 -10.14
N ILE A 634 -37.15 -2.19 -10.98
CA ILE A 634 -37.87 -3.44 -10.77
C ILE A 634 -37.46 -4.46 -11.84
N ARG A 635 -37.26 -5.72 -11.45
CA ARG A 635 -36.94 -6.84 -12.35
C ARG A 635 -37.70 -8.09 -11.96
N SER A 636 -38.07 -8.92 -12.92
CA SER A 636 -38.61 -10.27 -12.65
C SER A 636 -37.49 -11.18 -12.13
N CYS A 637 -37.71 -11.82 -10.97
CA CYS A 637 -36.76 -12.76 -10.38
C CYS A 637 -36.49 -13.94 -11.32
N ARG A 638 -37.53 -14.46 -11.96
CA ARG A 638 -37.44 -15.53 -12.96
C ARG A 638 -36.58 -15.13 -14.17
N LYS A 639 -36.80 -13.93 -14.73
CA LYS A 639 -35.97 -13.45 -15.86
C LYS A 639 -34.51 -13.29 -15.47
N VAL A 640 -34.22 -12.74 -14.28
CA VAL A 640 -32.83 -12.61 -13.80
C VAL A 640 -32.16 -13.98 -13.64
N ARG A 641 -32.90 -14.99 -13.18
CA ARG A 641 -32.41 -16.36 -13.04
C ARG A 641 -32.11 -17.02 -14.40
N GLU A 642 -33.02 -16.90 -15.35
CA GLU A 642 -32.90 -17.57 -16.66
C GLU A 642 -31.89 -16.85 -17.59
N GLN A 643 -31.94 -15.52 -17.61
CA GLN A 643 -31.26 -14.68 -18.61
C GLN A 643 -30.11 -13.84 -18.03
N GLY A 644 -30.04 -13.67 -16.70
CA GLY A 644 -29.10 -12.75 -16.07
C GLY A 644 -29.61 -11.29 -16.09
N MET A 645 -28.68 -10.34 -15.96
CA MET A 645 -28.98 -8.91 -16.01
C MET A 645 -28.19 -8.24 -17.13
N TYR A 646 -28.90 -7.52 -17.99
CA TYR A 646 -28.31 -6.66 -19.01
C TYR A 646 -27.93 -5.30 -18.45
N VAL A 647 -26.75 -4.82 -18.84
CA VAL A 647 -26.22 -3.51 -18.46
C VAL A 647 -25.58 -2.81 -19.64
N GLU A 648 -25.69 -1.48 -19.65
CA GLU A 648 -25.00 -0.58 -20.57
C GLU A 648 -24.15 0.40 -19.78
N LEU A 649 -22.85 0.37 -20.04
CA LEU A 649 -21.84 1.06 -19.27
C LEU A 649 -21.06 2.01 -20.18
N GLY A 650 -21.10 3.30 -19.86
CA GLY A 650 -20.24 4.29 -20.50
C GLY A 650 -18.85 4.34 -19.85
N ALA A 651 -18.08 5.35 -20.22
CA ALA A 651 -16.76 5.58 -19.66
C ALA A 651 -16.81 5.70 -18.13
N TYR A 652 -16.04 4.88 -17.42
CA TYR A 652 -15.95 4.88 -15.95
C TYR A 652 -17.29 4.75 -15.22
N LYS A 653 -18.33 4.23 -15.89
CA LYS A 653 -19.67 4.14 -15.30
C LYS A 653 -19.69 3.10 -14.19
N CYS A 654 -20.31 3.48 -13.07
CA CYS A 654 -20.45 2.63 -11.89
C CYS A 654 -21.93 2.54 -11.46
N HIS A 655 -22.32 1.38 -10.96
CA HIS A 655 -23.61 1.12 -10.31
C HIS A 655 -23.38 0.39 -8.98
N THR A 656 -24.12 0.79 -7.95
CA THR A 656 -24.12 0.14 -6.63
C THR A 656 -25.55 -0.21 -6.26
N PHE A 657 -26.05 -1.32 -6.79
CA PHE A 657 -27.42 -1.76 -6.50
C PHE A 657 -27.49 -2.30 -5.08
N LEU A 658 -28.37 -1.71 -4.28
CA LEU A 658 -28.60 -1.93 -2.85
C LEU A 658 -30.11 -1.97 -2.56
N ASP A 659 -30.48 -2.09 -1.29
CA ASP A 659 -31.87 -1.96 -0.80
C ASP A 659 -32.86 -2.90 -1.52
N PHE A 660 -32.43 -4.16 -1.72
CA PHE A 660 -33.24 -5.17 -2.40
C PHE A 660 -34.48 -5.53 -1.58
N ARG A 661 -35.67 -5.35 -2.18
CA ARG A 661 -36.97 -5.77 -1.65
C ARG A 661 -37.71 -6.65 -2.65
N PHE A 662 -38.45 -7.62 -2.15
CA PHE A 662 -39.21 -8.56 -2.98
C PHE A 662 -40.70 -8.25 -2.93
N VAL A 663 -41.33 -8.25 -4.08
CA VAL A 663 -42.77 -8.00 -4.25
C VAL A 663 -43.36 -9.02 -5.22
N ASP A 664 -44.64 -9.31 -5.08
CA ASP A 664 -45.35 -10.24 -5.96
C ASP A 664 -46.80 -9.78 -6.20
N GLY A 665 -47.41 -10.25 -7.28
CA GLY A 665 -48.76 -9.89 -7.70
C GLY A 665 -48.86 -9.34 -9.12
N SER A 666 -50.09 -9.30 -9.65
CA SER A 666 -50.39 -8.84 -11.01
C SER A 666 -50.11 -7.35 -11.23
N GLU A 667 -50.30 -6.52 -10.20
CA GLU A 667 -50.04 -5.08 -10.28
C GLU A 667 -48.53 -4.81 -10.46
N TRP A 668 -47.68 -5.50 -9.70
CA TRP A 668 -46.22 -5.38 -9.83
C TRP A 668 -45.71 -5.89 -11.18
N ARG A 669 -46.38 -6.89 -11.77
CA ARG A 669 -46.15 -7.28 -13.15
C ARG A 669 -46.40 -6.13 -14.12
N MET A 670 -47.55 -5.45 -14.00
CA MET A 670 -47.90 -4.31 -14.85
C MET A 670 -46.92 -3.14 -14.66
N VAL A 671 -46.48 -2.86 -13.42
CA VAL A 671 -45.44 -1.85 -13.17
C VAL A 671 -44.13 -2.22 -13.85
N ASN A 672 -43.67 -3.47 -13.70
CA ASN A 672 -42.44 -3.95 -14.32
C ASN A 672 -42.49 -3.90 -15.86
N GLU A 673 -43.63 -4.27 -16.46
CA GLU A 673 -43.86 -4.18 -17.90
C GLU A 673 -43.89 -2.71 -18.37
N ALA A 674 -44.56 -1.81 -17.63
CA ALA A 674 -44.64 -0.38 -17.95
C ALA A 674 -43.28 0.32 -17.87
N LEU A 675 -42.44 -0.02 -16.89
CA LEU A 675 -41.10 0.55 -16.73
C LEU A 675 -40.09 -0.03 -17.73
N ASN A 676 -40.31 -1.27 -18.19
CA ASN A 676 -39.50 -1.96 -19.19
C ASN A 676 -37.98 -1.81 -18.98
N GLY A 677 -37.52 -1.99 -17.74
CA GLY A 677 -36.11 -1.87 -17.39
C GLY A 677 -35.63 -0.47 -16.96
N THR A 678 -36.42 0.57 -17.20
CA THR A 678 -36.06 1.96 -16.88
C THR A 678 -36.00 2.19 -15.37
N GLY A 679 -34.99 2.94 -14.91
CA GLY A 679 -34.88 3.37 -13.52
C GLY A 679 -35.77 4.58 -13.24
N VAL A 680 -36.42 4.61 -12.08
CA VAL A 680 -37.32 5.69 -11.65
C VAL A 680 -37.00 6.16 -10.23
N VAL A 681 -37.42 7.36 -9.86
CA VAL A 681 -37.16 7.90 -8.51
C VAL A 681 -37.79 7.03 -7.41
N SER A 682 -38.96 6.44 -7.68
CA SER A 682 -39.61 5.47 -6.80
C SER A 682 -40.47 4.50 -7.60
N VAL A 683 -40.19 3.20 -7.49
CA VAL A 683 -41.06 2.17 -8.07
C VAL A 683 -42.38 2.12 -7.31
N GLN A 684 -42.38 2.39 -6.00
CA GLN A 684 -43.61 2.49 -5.21
C GLN A 684 -44.50 3.64 -5.71
N GLY A 685 -43.93 4.82 -5.93
CA GLY A 685 -44.69 5.95 -6.47
C GLY A 685 -45.28 5.66 -7.86
N LYS A 686 -44.61 4.85 -8.69
CA LYS A 686 -45.17 4.40 -9.97
C LYS A 686 -46.35 3.43 -9.78
N TRP A 687 -46.26 2.53 -8.81
CA TRP A 687 -47.37 1.66 -8.44
C TRP A 687 -48.56 2.49 -7.95
N ASP A 688 -48.33 3.49 -7.09
CA ASP A 688 -49.38 4.38 -6.56
C ASP A 688 -50.02 5.22 -7.68
N GLU A 689 -49.26 5.64 -8.70
CA GLU A 689 -49.81 6.34 -9.87
C GLU A 689 -50.77 5.45 -10.69
N MET A 690 -50.45 4.16 -10.81
CA MET A 690 -51.21 3.21 -11.62
C MET A 690 -52.41 2.61 -10.87
N PHE A 691 -52.30 2.41 -9.56
CA PHE A 691 -53.26 1.64 -8.76
C PHE A 691 -53.71 2.35 -7.48
N GLY A 692 -53.08 3.45 -7.10
CA GLY A 692 -53.45 4.23 -5.92
C GLY A 692 -54.85 4.84 -6.09
N VAL A 693 -55.66 4.73 -5.04
CA VAL A 693 -56.99 5.34 -5.01
C VAL A 693 -56.82 6.86 -4.92
N LYS A 694 -57.26 7.59 -5.94
CA LYS A 694 -57.47 9.04 -5.82
C LYS A 694 -58.66 9.27 -4.91
N GLU A 695 -58.43 9.67 -3.65
CA GLU A 695 -59.50 10.31 -2.89
C GLU A 695 -59.90 11.61 -3.61
N GLU A 696 -61.10 11.63 -4.18
CA GLU A 696 -61.74 12.85 -4.63
C GLU A 696 -61.93 13.77 -3.42
N VAL A 697 -61.08 14.80 -3.29
CA VAL A 697 -61.41 15.96 -2.48
C VAL A 697 -62.63 16.60 -3.13
N LYS A 698 -63.82 16.30 -2.59
CA LYS A 698 -65.04 17.06 -2.88
C LYS A 698 -64.77 18.51 -2.51
N SER A 699 -64.68 19.36 -3.53
CA SER A 699 -64.74 20.81 -3.36
C SER A 699 -66.18 21.18 -3.00
N GLU A 700 -66.42 21.48 -1.72
CA GLU A 700 -67.61 22.25 -1.34
C GLU A 700 -67.41 23.68 -1.81
N VAL A 701 -68.17 24.02 -2.85
CA VAL A 701 -68.40 25.40 -3.30
C VAL A 701 -69.26 26.08 -2.24
N ALA A 702 -68.67 26.97 -1.46
CA ALA A 702 -69.43 27.94 -0.67
C ALA A 702 -69.64 29.20 -1.52
N GLU A 703 -70.90 29.43 -1.90
CA GLU A 703 -71.38 30.66 -2.53
C GLU A 703 -71.26 31.84 -1.56
N GLU A 704 -70.50 32.88 -1.93
CA GLU A 704 -70.56 34.20 -1.29
C GLU A 704 -71.56 35.10 -2.04
N GLU A 705 -72.73 35.32 -1.44
CA GLU A 705 -73.64 36.41 -1.80
C GLU A 705 -73.11 37.76 -1.29
N SER A 706 -73.17 38.75 -2.19
CA SER A 706 -72.71 40.11 -2.01
C SER A 706 -73.69 41.02 -1.24
N VAL A 707 -73.24 41.75 -0.20
CA VAL A 707 -73.82 43.08 0.17
C VAL A 707 -72.79 44.08 0.73
N LYS A 708 -72.60 45.16 -0.05
CA LYS A 708 -72.12 46.54 0.17
C LYS A 708 -71.96 47.08 1.63
N ARG A 709 -70.83 47.79 1.92
CA ARG A 709 -70.78 49.29 2.06
C ARG A 709 -69.40 49.89 2.39
N LYS A 710 -68.89 50.69 1.44
CA LYS A 710 -68.22 52.02 1.51
C LYS A 710 -67.58 52.58 2.82
N THR A 711 -66.25 52.76 2.74
CA THR A 711 -65.41 53.98 2.96
C THR A 711 -65.35 54.74 4.30
N LYS A 712 -64.11 54.94 4.80
CA LYS A 712 -63.42 56.24 5.07
C LYS A 712 -61.93 55.96 5.42
N LYS A 713 -60.94 56.24 4.55
CA LYS A 713 -60.14 57.49 4.38
C LYS A 713 -59.38 57.98 5.63
N ALA A 714 -58.04 57.93 5.53
CA ALA A 714 -57.03 58.99 5.80
C ALA A 714 -55.79 58.38 6.51
N ALA A 715 -54.54 58.80 6.31
CA ALA A 715 -53.82 59.55 5.29
C ALA A 715 -52.33 59.56 5.70
N THR A 716 -51.42 59.37 4.74
CA THR A 716 -50.09 60.02 4.59
C THR A 716 -49.03 60.03 5.70
N LYS A 717 -47.83 59.53 5.34
CA LYS A 717 -46.65 60.41 5.08
C LYS A 717 -45.62 59.78 4.12
N LYS A 718 -45.38 60.52 3.02
CA LYS A 718 -44.24 60.54 2.07
C LYS A 718 -42.95 61.01 2.78
N ALA A 719 -41.73 61.07 2.24
CA ALA A 719 -40.93 60.52 1.13
C ALA A 719 -39.66 61.40 1.02
N ALA A 720 -38.52 60.87 0.54
CA ALA A 720 -37.44 61.54 -0.23
C ALA A 720 -36.32 60.50 -0.47
N ALA A 721 -35.84 60.07 -1.67
CA ALA A 721 -35.62 60.63 -3.01
C ALA A 721 -34.59 61.79 -3.00
N LYS A 722 -33.45 61.84 -3.73
CA LYS A 722 -33.05 61.46 -5.11
C LYS A 722 -31.49 61.40 -5.16
N LYS A 723 -30.79 60.76 -6.11
CA LYS A 723 -30.61 61.21 -7.52
C LYS A 723 -29.99 60.13 -8.42
N THR A 724 -30.51 60.11 -9.64
CA THR A 724 -30.11 59.45 -10.89
C THR A 724 -29.22 60.37 -11.74
N VAL A 725 -28.29 59.81 -12.54
CA VAL A 725 -27.84 60.33 -13.86
C VAL A 725 -27.35 59.15 -14.73
N VAL A 726 -28.13 58.68 -15.73
CA VAL A 726 -28.04 58.86 -17.22
C VAL A 726 -27.18 57.80 -17.97
N LYS A 727 -27.73 57.32 -19.11
CA LYS A 727 -27.25 56.26 -20.02
C LYS A 727 -26.73 56.80 -21.37
N LYS A 728 -25.70 56.12 -21.91
CA LYS A 728 -25.33 55.80 -23.34
C LYS A 728 -24.85 56.95 -24.27
N PRO A 729 -24.27 56.67 -25.47
CA PRO A 729 -23.49 55.50 -26.01
C PRO A 729 -22.24 55.90 -26.86
N THR A 730 -21.29 54.97 -27.16
CA THR A 730 -20.27 55.15 -28.24
C THR A 730 -19.71 53.78 -28.69
N THR A 731 -20.07 53.28 -29.88
CA THR A 731 -19.36 53.29 -31.20
C THR A 731 -18.23 52.26 -31.42
N LYS A 732 -18.48 51.37 -32.40
CA LYS A 732 -17.52 50.50 -33.12
C LYS A 732 -16.58 51.31 -34.03
N LYS A 733 -15.33 50.84 -34.19
CA LYS A 733 -14.47 50.80 -35.41
C LYS A 733 -13.14 50.09 -35.04
N VAL A 734 -12.84 48.87 -35.52
CA VAL A 734 -12.16 48.46 -36.78
C VAL A 734 -10.69 48.87 -36.90
N ALA A 735 -9.78 47.88 -36.87
CA ALA A 735 -8.48 47.75 -37.58
C ALA A 735 -7.98 46.31 -37.34
N VAL A 736 -8.04 45.32 -38.26
CA VAL A 736 -7.33 45.05 -39.54
C VAL A 736 -5.80 44.87 -39.42
N LYS A 737 -5.33 43.72 -39.97
CA LYS A 737 -3.98 43.26 -40.36
C LYS A 737 -3.26 42.37 -39.32
N LYS A 738 -2.58 41.28 -39.69
CA LYS A 738 -2.40 40.52 -40.95
C LYS A 738 -1.75 39.18 -40.57
N SER A 739 -2.08 38.14 -41.32
CA SER A 739 -1.38 36.86 -41.43
C SER A 739 0.11 37.00 -41.75
N ALA A 740 0.94 36.12 -41.16
CA ALA A 740 2.21 35.70 -41.75
C ALA A 740 2.50 34.23 -41.42
N GLU A 741 2.82 33.50 -42.48
CA GLU A 741 3.15 32.08 -42.57
C GLU A 741 4.51 31.68 -41.95
N LYS A 742 4.61 30.36 -41.68
CA LYS A 742 5.79 29.47 -41.81
C LYS A 742 6.99 29.69 -40.87
N LYS A 743 7.33 28.64 -40.12
CA LYS A 743 8.27 27.57 -40.56
C LYS A 743 8.42 26.47 -39.50
N SER A 744 8.22 25.24 -39.94
CA SER A 744 8.63 24.00 -39.28
C SER A 744 10.16 23.93 -39.20
N ALA A 745 10.70 23.61 -38.03
CA ALA A 745 12.10 23.23 -37.85
C ALA A 745 12.18 21.82 -37.24
N THR A 746 12.41 20.85 -38.11
CA THR A 746 12.86 19.49 -37.80
C THR A 746 14.27 19.55 -37.22
N LYS A 747 14.50 18.96 -36.04
CA LYS A 747 15.86 18.61 -35.58
C LYS A 747 15.96 17.12 -35.25
N LYS A 748 16.98 16.54 -35.87
CA LYS A 748 17.34 15.14 -36.01
C LYS A 748 17.68 14.47 -34.68
N LYS A 749 17.18 13.24 -34.49
CA LYS A 749 17.74 12.24 -33.58
C LYS A 749 19.09 11.77 -34.13
N ALA A 750 20.14 11.91 -33.33
CA ALA A 750 21.43 11.27 -33.58
C ALA A 750 21.44 9.89 -32.94
N VAL A 751 21.56 8.86 -33.78
CA VAL A 751 21.83 7.48 -33.39
C VAL A 751 23.34 7.35 -33.22
N LYS A 752 23.81 7.02 -32.02
CA LYS A 752 25.21 6.69 -31.75
C LYS A 752 25.33 5.16 -31.72
N LYS A 753 25.83 4.59 -32.83
CA LYS A 753 26.42 3.25 -32.87
C LYS A 753 27.72 3.28 -32.07
N ILE A 754 27.89 2.38 -31.12
CA ILE A 754 29.20 1.92 -30.68
C ILE A 754 29.14 0.40 -30.66
N GLY A 755 29.99 -0.22 -31.49
CA GLY A 755 30.36 -1.62 -31.36
C GLY A 755 31.79 -1.68 -30.85
N LYS A 756 31.97 -2.38 -29.74
CA LYS A 756 32.97 -3.43 -29.49
C LYS A 756 32.78 -3.91 -28.06
#